data_AF-A0A8J8JXH3-F1
#
_entry.id   AF-A0A8J8JXH3-F1
#
_cell.length_a   1.000
_cell.length_b   1.000
_cell.length_c   1.000
_cell.angle_alpha   90.00
_cell.angle_beta   90.00
_cell.angle_gamma   90.00
#
_symmetry.space_group_name_H-M   'P 1'
#
loop_
_entity.id
_entity.type
_entity.pdbx_description
1 polymer ?
#
loop_
_entity_poly.entity_id
_entity_poly.type
_entity_poly.pdbx_seq_one_letter_code
_entity_poly.pdbx_strand_id
1 'polypeptide(L)'
;MKQINTTNSNLFIFAFSYCLFIIYGSLVPLDYNHIPFEEALLSFKQIPYLNLGAAFRADWIANIILYIPLTFSLAAYFTGRDKSYFKIFIISFLILCFSLTLAVTIEFYQQFFPPRTVSQNDLIAESIGSVIGLTLWLKFGYKLLNLFSHISLGGKNALRAFASLYVIGYLFISFFPYDFITSFSELENKLSQGSDAFFISDSCGGVVRCSSKLISEIALTVPLGILISTILKWHPQRLIAVILIGFLFGAIIESIQLFLISGIAQGLSILMRIIGFALGEKLYTNINFRRLYSHIPSLRKYLSIALIPYFFLLASLNGWSFNHLQLESNIAEQLYKINWLPFYYHYYSTEAVALNSLLSIVLMYFPIGLGLWLWNHSPNIHRENTKFKAGIYAFILCFIMEASKLFLASKHPDPTNLLISFFSAFVTYSLSNLVFQWLQQPEAKNTTNSPVVTKNPLKSTYNTTSNQGTPIEQTISFTLFIILIWKTIDYPINSIGLACILFLYGFLLKKYSQIWLITLPALLPILDFAPWTGRFFFSEFDHFILLTLAINIWYGRHLNPFRYFKKTATILLSLFFALYTINLLTSLLPLQSIDENAFSNYYSHYNSLRVAKGVFWAFLLLPSLNYTYQQTSRTKELFAYGILLGLTGVILSSIWERFLFPGLFNFSSDYRITALFSSMHTGGGHIDTYLVTTIPFISILFFNSNYHLIRVLSGTCLFITSLYVLLVTFSRGPYFAFSIQLIMLSIFLFISRKKQQKLNWKNGGLIPIILLIIPLVSIPVFKGDFIQQRFGQISDDFYIRTAHWNDAIQMMDDDIFTSLFGMGLGTYPKTYFLSNSENTIPATYAIIKDKDNNNFLRLWSGDSLYIEQKIDTKLNSKYILSVNYRSDTPPLILTVSICEKGLLYSFDCIWQKLHQPSEKDQWVQTSQLIDTKPTGSNSETFIGKLSKRPIKIALYNGNKNTVIDIRSIKLIDSSKIDLIRNGDFSEGLDHWFFSTDNHLPWHSKNIWIQILFEQGWLGIIIFSGLVVYACSHQFELLRQKNSYSAILLTSLTGFFIVGTVASPFDASRITLLFFLTLFFSFLSTEKTI
;
A
#
# COMPACT_ATOMS: atom_id res chain seq x y z
N MET A 1 -24.65 36.50 9.25
CA MET A 1 -25.31 35.94 10.46
C MET A 1 -26.71 35.37 10.20
N LYS A 2 -27.63 36.05 9.48
CA LYS A 2 -28.97 35.48 9.16
C LYS A 2 -28.96 34.22 8.26
N GLN A 3 -28.00 34.08 7.35
CA GLN A 3 -27.94 32.97 6.37
C GLN A 3 -27.48 31.61 6.94
N ILE A 4 -26.93 31.59 8.17
CA ILE A 4 -26.39 30.36 8.83
C ILE A 4 -27.40 29.76 9.82
N ASN A 5 -28.41 30.52 10.27
CA ASN A 5 -29.47 29.97 11.12
C ASN A 5 -30.50 29.15 10.33
N THR A 6 -30.74 29.48 9.07
CA THR A 6 -31.66 28.75 8.18
C THR A 6 -31.11 27.41 7.70
N THR A 7 -29.79 27.22 7.69
CA THR A 7 -29.15 25.96 7.27
C THR A 7 -29.26 24.85 8.33
N ASN A 8 -29.30 25.21 9.63
CA ASN A 8 -29.36 24.21 10.70
C ASN A 8 -30.75 23.58 10.84
N SER A 9 -31.83 24.35 10.70
CA SER A 9 -33.20 23.78 10.73
C SER A 9 -33.44 22.80 9.59
N ASN A 10 -32.92 23.09 8.41
CA ASN A 10 -33.07 22.24 7.23
C ASN A 10 -32.33 20.90 7.38
N LEU A 11 -31.17 20.89 8.07
CA LEU A 11 -30.42 19.66 8.35
C LEU A 11 -31.15 18.74 9.33
N PHE A 12 -31.83 19.31 10.34
CA PHE A 12 -32.64 18.51 11.25
C PHE A 12 -33.88 17.94 10.57
N ILE A 13 -34.58 18.75 9.75
CA ILE A 13 -35.71 18.26 8.94
C ILE A 13 -35.24 17.14 8.01
N PHE A 14 -34.08 17.29 7.37
CA PHE A 14 -33.49 16.23 6.55
C PHE A 14 -33.21 14.96 7.38
N ALA A 15 -32.54 15.08 8.53
CA ALA A 15 -32.26 13.95 9.40
C ALA A 15 -33.53 13.20 9.81
N PHE A 16 -34.59 13.94 10.16
CA PHE A 16 -35.88 13.37 10.55
C PHE A 16 -36.58 12.68 9.38
N SER A 17 -36.70 13.35 8.22
CA SER A 17 -37.29 12.75 7.02
C SER A 17 -36.50 11.54 6.53
N TYR A 18 -35.18 11.57 6.67
CA TYR A 18 -34.30 10.46 6.30
C TYR A 18 -34.42 9.30 7.29
N CYS A 19 -34.59 9.56 8.59
CA CYS A 19 -34.92 8.52 9.58
C CYS A 19 -36.23 7.81 9.23
N LEU A 20 -37.28 8.55 8.82
CA LEU A 20 -38.52 7.95 8.34
C LEU A 20 -38.33 7.14 7.05
N PHE A 21 -37.45 7.60 6.15
CA PHE A 21 -37.09 6.87 4.95
C PHE A 21 -36.37 5.54 5.26
N ILE A 22 -35.46 5.52 6.24
CA ILE A 22 -34.79 4.30 6.71
C ILE A 22 -35.84 3.32 7.24
N ILE A 23 -36.72 3.78 8.16
CA ILE A 23 -37.78 2.93 8.72
C ILE A 23 -38.68 2.36 7.62
N TYR A 24 -39.12 3.19 6.67
CA TYR A 24 -39.94 2.73 5.55
C TYR A 24 -39.19 1.72 4.67
N GLY A 25 -37.98 2.07 4.22
CA GLY A 25 -37.17 1.26 3.31
C GLY A 25 -36.77 -0.09 3.88
N SER A 26 -36.59 -0.18 5.20
CA SER A 26 -36.27 -1.41 5.90
C SER A 26 -37.50 -2.31 6.16
N LEU A 27 -38.73 -1.80 6.03
CA LEU A 27 -39.98 -2.55 6.30
C LEU A 27 -40.79 -2.90 5.04
N VAL A 28 -40.55 -2.26 3.88
CA VAL A 28 -41.12 -2.66 2.57
C VAL A 28 -40.81 -4.15 2.31
N PRO A 29 -41.74 -5.03 1.90
CA PRO A 29 -43.03 -4.76 1.25
C PRO A 29 -44.21 -4.40 2.17
N LEU A 30 -44.01 -4.27 3.49
CA LEU A 30 -45.07 -3.99 4.47
C LEU A 30 -46.12 -5.11 4.62
N ASP A 31 -45.75 -6.35 4.27
CA ASP A 31 -46.58 -7.54 4.48
C ASP A 31 -46.47 -8.02 5.94
N TYR A 32 -47.28 -7.41 6.81
CA TYR A 32 -47.26 -7.72 8.25
C TYR A 32 -47.80 -9.13 8.53
N ASN A 33 -46.98 -9.95 9.19
CA ASN A 33 -47.37 -11.23 9.78
C ASN A 33 -47.13 -11.19 11.29
N HIS A 34 -48.20 -11.49 12.04
CA HIS A 34 -48.15 -11.45 13.49
C HIS A 34 -47.34 -12.60 14.08
N ILE A 35 -46.33 -12.27 14.88
CA ILE A 35 -45.53 -13.21 15.70
C ILE A 35 -45.72 -12.80 17.18
N PRO A 36 -45.99 -13.73 18.11
CA PRO A 36 -46.00 -13.40 19.54
C PRO A 36 -44.67 -12.76 19.99
N PHE A 37 -44.73 -11.72 20.82
CA PHE A 37 -43.54 -10.96 21.22
C PHE A 37 -42.44 -11.83 21.87
N GLU A 38 -42.83 -12.83 22.66
CA GLU A 38 -41.89 -13.75 23.30
C GLU A 38 -41.13 -14.61 22.28
N GLU A 39 -41.82 -15.09 21.24
CA GLU A 39 -41.21 -15.85 20.14
C GLU A 39 -40.28 -14.97 19.30
N ALA A 40 -40.69 -13.73 18.99
CA ALA A 40 -39.86 -12.77 18.29
C ALA A 40 -38.56 -12.45 19.08
N LEU A 41 -38.66 -12.27 20.40
CA LEU A 41 -37.50 -12.01 21.25
C LEU A 41 -36.53 -13.20 21.31
N LEU A 42 -37.05 -14.43 21.38
CA LEU A 42 -36.22 -15.65 21.37
C LEU A 42 -35.52 -15.83 20.01
N SER A 43 -36.26 -15.64 18.91
CA SER A 43 -35.72 -15.67 17.55
C SER A 43 -34.64 -14.62 17.34
N PHE A 44 -34.86 -13.38 17.82
CA PHE A 44 -33.90 -12.28 17.68
C PHE A 44 -32.59 -12.52 18.43
N LYS A 45 -32.63 -13.23 19.58
CA LYS A 45 -31.41 -13.59 20.32
C LYS A 45 -30.53 -14.60 19.57
N GLN A 46 -31.09 -15.33 18.60
CA GLN A 46 -30.41 -16.40 17.86
C GLN A 46 -30.23 -16.05 16.38
N ILE A 47 -30.24 -14.76 16.01
CA ILE A 47 -30.05 -14.36 14.61
C ILE A 47 -28.69 -14.84 14.08
N PRO A 48 -28.65 -15.36 12.84
CA PRO A 48 -27.43 -15.96 12.29
C PRO A 48 -26.41 -14.89 11.87
N TYR A 49 -25.14 -15.28 11.91
CA TYR A 49 -24.09 -14.61 11.15
C TYR A 49 -24.01 -15.27 9.77
N LEU A 50 -24.43 -14.55 8.72
CA LEU A 50 -24.56 -15.12 7.37
C LEU A 50 -23.19 -15.19 6.66
N ASN A 51 -22.88 -16.31 6.01
CA ASN A 51 -21.75 -16.39 5.08
C ASN A 51 -22.10 -15.60 3.81
N LEU A 52 -21.58 -14.39 3.69
CA LEU A 52 -21.88 -13.47 2.59
C LEU A 52 -21.29 -14.00 1.28
N GLY A 53 -22.13 -14.62 0.45
CA GLY A 53 -21.83 -14.82 -0.97
C GLY A 53 -21.83 -13.49 -1.75
N ALA A 54 -21.45 -13.54 -3.02
CA ALA A 54 -21.34 -12.35 -3.88
C ALA A 54 -22.54 -11.40 -3.86
N ALA A 55 -23.77 -11.96 -3.92
CA ALA A 55 -25.01 -11.19 -3.92
C ALA A 55 -25.29 -10.48 -2.59
N PHE A 56 -24.99 -11.11 -1.45
CA PHE A 56 -25.25 -10.56 -0.12
C PHE A 56 -24.25 -9.46 0.29
N ARG A 57 -23.13 -9.31 -0.43
CA ARG A 57 -22.17 -8.21 -0.19
C ARG A 57 -22.73 -6.84 -0.59
N ALA A 58 -23.49 -6.81 -1.67
CA ALA A 58 -24.12 -5.58 -2.16
C ALA A 58 -25.11 -5.02 -1.12
N ASP A 59 -25.92 -5.91 -0.55
CA ASP A 59 -26.85 -5.63 0.55
C ASP A 59 -26.12 -5.12 1.79
N TRP A 60 -25.05 -5.81 2.22
CA TRP A 60 -24.23 -5.38 3.35
C TRP A 60 -23.67 -3.96 3.19
N ILE A 61 -23.21 -3.61 1.99
CA ILE A 61 -22.68 -2.27 1.68
C ILE A 61 -23.81 -1.23 1.59
N ALA A 62 -24.98 -1.61 1.07
CA ALA A 62 -26.15 -0.74 1.07
C ALA A 62 -26.56 -0.36 2.50
N ASN A 63 -26.55 -1.31 3.45
CA ASN A 63 -26.85 -1.06 4.86
C ASN A 63 -25.83 -0.13 5.54
N ILE A 64 -24.54 -0.24 5.19
CA ILE A 64 -23.51 0.73 5.62
C ILE A 64 -23.84 2.13 5.09
N ILE A 65 -24.10 2.25 3.78
CA ILE A 65 -24.36 3.55 3.12
C ILE A 65 -25.62 4.21 3.68
N LEU A 66 -26.63 3.41 4.04
CA LEU A 66 -27.93 3.88 4.51
C LEU A 66 -27.83 4.70 5.81
N TYR A 67 -26.92 4.37 6.75
CA TYR A 67 -26.83 5.09 8.03
C TYR A 67 -25.89 6.30 8.04
N ILE A 68 -25.06 6.46 7.00
CA ILE A 68 -24.10 7.58 6.90
C ILE A 68 -24.81 8.94 6.89
N PRO A 69 -25.85 9.20 6.07
CA PRO A 69 -26.47 10.52 6.01
C PRO A 69 -27.23 10.90 7.30
N LEU A 70 -27.78 9.91 8.01
CA LEU A 70 -28.49 10.12 9.28
C LEU A 70 -27.53 10.67 10.35
N THR A 71 -26.47 9.93 10.64
CA THR A 71 -25.50 10.32 11.68
C THR A 71 -24.70 11.56 11.29
N PHE A 72 -24.37 11.73 10.00
CA PHE A 72 -23.72 12.94 9.49
C PHE A 72 -24.59 14.19 9.73
N SER A 73 -25.89 14.13 9.40
CA SER A 73 -26.79 15.29 9.53
C SER A 73 -27.15 15.60 10.99
N LEU A 74 -27.33 14.58 11.84
CA LEU A 74 -27.48 14.76 13.29
C LEU A 74 -26.23 15.39 13.91
N ALA A 75 -25.04 14.90 13.57
CA ALA A 75 -23.78 15.46 14.04
C ALA A 75 -23.61 16.91 13.55
N ALA A 76 -23.98 17.20 12.30
CA ALA A 76 -23.98 18.55 11.73
C ALA A 76 -24.83 19.53 12.53
N TYR A 77 -26.02 19.09 12.94
CA TYR A 77 -26.94 19.90 13.71
C TYR A 77 -26.44 20.16 15.14
N PHE A 78 -26.09 19.09 15.88
CA PHE A 78 -25.80 19.18 17.31
C PHE A 78 -24.38 19.65 17.64
N THR A 79 -23.39 19.38 16.79
CA THR A 79 -21.98 19.75 17.07
C THR A 79 -21.49 20.98 16.31
N GLY A 80 -22.28 21.52 15.37
CA GLY A 80 -21.88 22.57 14.42
C GLY A 80 -21.51 23.94 15.00
N ARG A 81 -21.44 24.09 16.33
CA ARG A 81 -21.14 25.37 17.01
C ARG A 81 -20.22 25.26 18.23
N ASP A 82 -19.95 24.07 18.74
CA ASP A 82 -19.21 23.89 20.00
C ASP A 82 -17.71 23.71 19.78
N LYS A 83 -16.90 24.37 20.62
CA LYS A 83 -15.43 24.23 20.64
C LYS A 83 -14.91 23.32 21.75
N SER A 84 -15.79 22.84 22.63
CA SER A 84 -15.41 21.96 23.74
C SER A 84 -15.34 20.51 23.28
N TYR A 85 -14.14 19.91 23.31
CA TYR A 85 -13.93 18.50 22.98
C TYR A 85 -14.80 17.56 23.84
N PHE A 86 -15.05 17.90 25.10
CA PHE A 86 -15.87 17.09 26.00
C PHE A 86 -17.35 17.07 25.59
N LYS A 87 -17.93 18.22 25.21
CA LYS A 87 -19.31 18.27 24.70
C LYS A 87 -19.45 17.54 23.37
N ILE A 88 -18.47 17.69 22.47
CA ILE A 88 -18.45 16.97 21.20
C ILE A 88 -18.44 15.46 21.44
N PHE A 89 -17.64 14.98 22.39
CA PHE A 89 -17.59 13.57 22.76
C PHE A 89 -18.95 13.06 23.27
N ILE A 90 -19.58 13.76 24.22
CA ILE A 90 -20.90 13.37 24.75
C ILE A 90 -21.98 13.36 23.66
N ILE A 91 -22.05 14.41 22.84
CA ILE A 91 -23.04 14.49 21.76
C ILE A 91 -22.81 13.38 20.73
N SER A 92 -21.55 13.11 20.38
CA SER A 92 -21.19 12.04 19.45
C SER A 92 -21.60 10.67 20.00
N PHE A 93 -21.39 10.44 21.31
CA PHE A 93 -21.82 9.23 21.99
C PHE A 93 -23.35 9.08 21.95
N LEU A 94 -24.11 10.14 22.25
CA LEU A 94 -25.57 10.13 22.19
C LEU A 94 -26.11 9.84 20.79
N ILE A 95 -25.49 10.42 19.75
CA ILE A 95 -25.87 10.15 18.35
C ILE A 95 -25.62 8.69 17.99
N LEU A 96 -24.48 8.13 18.39
CA LEU A 96 -24.19 6.71 18.16
C LEU A 96 -25.17 5.82 18.91
N CYS A 97 -25.46 6.10 20.18
CA CYS A 97 -26.47 5.36 20.94
C CYS A 97 -27.84 5.39 20.24
N PHE A 98 -28.31 6.57 19.83
CA PHE A 98 -29.58 6.71 19.11
C PHE A 98 -29.59 5.89 17.82
N SER A 99 -28.52 5.98 17.01
CA SER A 99 -28.40 5.27 15.74
C SER A 99 -28.38 3.75 15.92
N LEU A 100 -27.63 3.26 16.92
CA LEU A 100 -27.56 1.83 17.24
C LEU A 100 -28.88 1.30 17.81
N THR A 101 -29.58 2.10 18.63
CA THR A 101 -30.92 1.73 19.10
C THR A 101 -31.91 1.67 17.94
N LEU A 102 -31.84 2.61 16.99
CA LEU A 102 -32.68 2.60 15.79
C LEU A 102 -32.43 1.35 14.95
N ALA A 103 -31.16 1.02 14.67
CA ALA A 103 -30.73 -0.20 13.98
C ALA A 103 -31.33 -1.47 14.59
N VAL A 104 -31.05 -1.71 15.89
CA VAL A 104 -31.57 -2.87 16.61
C VAL A 104 -33.10 -2.91 16.62
N THR A 105 -33.76 -1.76 16.76
CA THR A 105 -35.22 -1.69 16.76
C THR A 105 -35.80 -2.06 15.40
N ILE A 106 -35.26 -1.53 14.31
CA ILE A 106 -35.71 -1.81 12.95
C ILE A 106 -35.51 -3.29 12.63
N GLU A 107 -34.31 -3.83 12.89
CA GLU A 107 -33.97 -5.23 12.67
C GLU A 107 -34.90 -6.15 13.46
N PHE A 108 -35.23 -5.82 14.71
CA PHE A 108 -36.21 -6.58 15.50
C PHE A 108 -37.60 -6.58 14.85
N TYR A 109 -38.07 -5.42 14.37
CA TYR A 109 -39.38 -5.30 13.73
C TYR A 109 -39.45 -5.99 12.36
N GLN A 110 -38.33 -6.16 11.65
CA GLN A 110 -38.32 -6.86 10.36
C GLN A 110 -38.80 -8.31 10.44
N GLN A 111 -38.70 -8.96 11.60
CA GLN A 111 -39.25 -10.32 11.79
C GLN A 111 -40.75 -10.41 11.50
N PHE A 112 -41.48 -9.31 11.71
CA PHE A 112 -42.92 -9.22 11.48
C PHE A 112 -43.27 -8.94 10.01
N PHE A 113 -42.30 -8.75 9.11
CA PHE A 113 -42.52 -8.38 7.71
C PHE A 113 -41.77 -9.30 6.74
N PRO A 114 -42.13 -10.60 6.61
CA PRO A 114 -41.51 -11.47 5.62
C PRO A 114 -41.76 -10.94 4.19
N PRO A 115 -40.84 -11.14 3.23
CA PRO A 115 -39.67 -12.03 3.27
C PRO A 115 -38.39 -11.37 3.81
N ARG A 116 -38.46 -10.32 4.65
CA ARG A 116 -37.27 -9.72 5.26
C ARG A 116 -36.50 -10.72 6.12
N THR A 117 -35.18 -10.69 5.99
CA THR A 117 -34.25 -11.55 6.71
C THR A 117 -33.49 -10.73 7.73
N VAL A 118 -33.47 -11.18 8.98
CA VAL A 118 -32.72 -10.54 10.06
C VAL A 118 -31.35 -11.18 10.23
N SER A 119 -30.28 -10.39 10.43
CA SER A 119 -28.93 -10.92 10.54
C SER A 119 -28.00 -10.11 11.45
N GLN A 120 -26.96 -10.77 11.98
CA GLN A 120 -25.90 -10.05 12.71
C GLN A 120 -25.08 -9.14 11.78
N ASN A 121 -25.01 -9.50 10.49
CA ASN A 121 -24.21 -8.78 9.51
C ASN A 121 -24.77 -7.38 9.27
N ASP A 122 -26.09 -7.24 9.24
CA ASP A 122 -26.79 -5.97 9.02
C ASP A 122 -26.59 -5.02 10.19
N LEU A 123 -26.76 -5.50 11.43
CA LEU A 123 -26.44 -4.71 12.63
C LEU A 123 -24.99 -4.21 12.63
N ILE A 124 -24.04 -5.04 12.20
CA ILE A 124 -22.63 -4.64 12.07
C ILE A 124 -22.47 -3.58 10.97
N ALA A 125 -23.09 -3.76 9.80
CA ALA A 125 -23.05 -2.80 8.70
C ALA A 125 -23.62 -1.43 9.09
N GLU A 126 -24.80 -1.40 9.68
CA GLU A 126 -25.47 -0.19 10.13
C GLU A 126 -24.66 0.55 11.22
N SER A 127 -24.02 -0.22 12.12
CA SER A 127 -23.08 0.29 13.12
C SER A 127 -21.87 0.96 12.48
N ILE A 128 -21.25 0.31 11.48
CA ILE A 128 -20.13 0.86 10.73
C ILE A 128 -20.54 2.13 10.00
N GLY A 129 -21.68 2.13 9.31
CA GLY A 129 -22.25 3.30 8.63
C GLY A 129 -22.46 4.49 9.56
N SER A 130 -22.97 4.22 10.77
CA SER A 130 -23.18 5.22 11.83
C SER A 130 -21.87 5.87 12.28
N VAL A 131 -20.80 5.08 12.47
CA VAL A 131 -19.47 5.59 12.83
C VAL A 131 -18.86 6.39 11.67
N ILE A 132 -19.01 5.93 10.43
CA ILE A 132 -18.50 6.62 9.24
C ILE A 132 -19.18 8.00 9.09
N GLY A 133 -20.50 8.09 9.19
CA GLY A 133 -21.21 9.37 9.08
C GLY A 133 -20.78 10.38 10.14
N LEU A 134 -20.65 9.94 11.39
CA LEU A 134 -20.16 10.77 12.50
C LEU A 134 -18.72 11.26 12.26
N THR A 135 -17.80 10.36 11.89
CA THR A 135 -16.38 10.71 11.67
C THR A 135 -16.20 11.63 10.46
N LEU A 136 -16.98 11.43 9.39
CA LEU A 136 -17.01 12.31 8.21
C LEU A 136 -17.39 13.74 8.61
N TRP A 137 -18.40 13.91 9.47
CA TRP A 137 -18.77 15.22 9.96
C TRP A 137 -17.66 15.84 10.82
N LEU A 138 -17.15 15.13 11.84
CA LEU A 138 -16.15 15.68 12.77
C LEU A 138 -14.86 16.11 12.05
N LYS A 139 -14.46 15.41 10.99
CA LYS A 139 -13.21 15.66 10.26
C LYS A 139 -13.37 16.61 9.06
N PHE A 140 -14.49 16.52 8.34
CA PHE A 140 -14.68 17.21 7.06
C PHE A 140 -15.99 18.01 6.97
N GLY A 141 -16.87 17.94 7.97
CA GLY A 141 -18.21 18.54 7.96
C GLY A 141 -18.23 20.01 7.56
N TYR A 142 -17.44 20.86 8.21
CA TYR A 142 -17.36 22.29 7.86
C TYR A 142 -16.82 22.54 6.45
N LYS A 143 -15.91 21.71 5.94
CA LYS A 143 -15.39 21.84 4.56
C LYS A 143 -16.46 21.44 3.55
N LEU A 144 -17.21 20.37 3.81
CA LEU A 144 -18.33 19.92 2.99
C LEU A 144 -19.46 20.96 2.98
N LEU A 145 -19.85 21.49 4.14
CA LEU A 145 -20.84 22.57 4.21
C LEU A 145 -20.36 23.84 3.51
N ASN A 146 -19.08 24.19 3.63
CA ASN A 146 -18.53 25.33 2.89
C ASN A 146 -18.61 25.09 1.37
N LEU A 147 -18.33 23.87 0.88
CA LEU A 147 -18.51 23.51 -0.52
C LEU A 147 -19.98 23.68 -0.96
N PHE A 148 -20.94 23.19 -0.17
CA PHE A 148 -22.37 23.40 -0.41
C PHE A 148 -22.78 24.88 -0.35
N SER A 149 -22.18 25.67 0.54
CA SER A 149 -22.44 27.11 0.62
C SER A 149 -21.86 27.87 -0.58
N HIS A 150 -20.72 27.43 -1.12
CA HIS A 150 -20.16 28.02 -2.33
C HIS A 150 -21.05 27.76 -3.55
N ILE A 151 -21.74 26.62 -3.59
CA ILE A 151 -22.75 26.29 -4.60
C ILE A 151 -23.93 27.28 -4.56
N SER A 152 -24.37 27.73 -3.38
CA SER A 152 -25.46 28.73 -3.30
C SER A 152 -24.99 30.16 -3.59
N LEU A 153 -23.73 30.50 -3.29
CA LEU A 153 -23.18 31.85 -3.46
C LEU A 153 -22.84 32.21 -4.92
N GLY A 154 -22.55 31.23 -5.78
CA GLY A 154 -22.32 31.40 -7.22
C GLY A 154 -20.89 31.73 -7.67
N GLY A 155 -20.72 31.92 -8.98
CA GLY A 155 -19.42 32.23 -9.62
C GLY A 155 -18.48 31.03 -9.82
N LYS A 156 -17.20 31.30 -10.09
CA LYS A 156 -16.19 30.25 -10.39
C LYS A 156 -15.91 29.30 -9.22
N ASN A 157 -16.07 29.76 -7.98
CA ASN A 157 -15.91 28.91 -6.80
C ASN A 157 -17.08 27.93 -6.64
N ALA A 158 -18.30 28.33 -7.00
CA ALA A 158 -19.47 27.45 -7.06
C ALA A 158 -19.27 26.32 -8.08
N LEU A 159 -18.77 26.64 -9.28
CA LEU A 159 -18.50 25.66 -10.32
C LEU A 159 -17.43 24.63 -9.90
N ARG A 160 -16.38 25.08 -9.20
CA ARG A 160 -15.38 24.17 -8.62
C ARG A 160 -15.95 23.30 -7.51
N ALA A 161 -16.77 23.87 -6.62
CA ALA A 161 -17.40 23.13 -5.53
C ALA A 161 -18.36 22.07 -6.06
N PHE A 162 -19.23 22.45 -7.01
CA PHE A 162 -20.15 21.55 -7.70
C PHE A 162 -19.41 20.41 -8.38
N ALA A 163 -18.40 20.72 -9.19
CA ALA A 163 -17.70 19.67 -9.90
C ALA A 163 -16.83 18.81 -8.98
N SER A 164 -16.37 19.32 -7.82
CA SER A 164 -15.71 18.48 -6.81
C SER A 164 -16.70 17.48 -6.20
N LEU A 165 -17.92 17.91 -5.86
CA LEU A 165 -18.98 17.02 -5.37
C LEU A 165 -19.44 16.03 -6.46
N TYR A 166 -19.51 16.49 -7.72
CA TYR A 166 -19.85 15.66 -8.87
C TYR A 166 -18.83 14.53 -9.08
N VAL A 167 -17.53 14.80 -8.99
CA VAL A 167 -16.49 13.75 -9.08
C VAL A 167 -16.68 12.68 -8.00
N ILE A 168 -16.94 13.11 -6.76
CA ILE A 168 -17.16 12.18 -5.64
C ILE A 168 -18.39 11.32 -5.90
N GLY A 169 -19.51 11.93 -6.29
CA GLY A 169 -20.74 11.20 -6.62
C GLY A 169 -20.58 10.27 -7.83
N TYR A 170 -19.87 10.70 -8.87
CA TYR A 170 -19.61 9.89 -10.06
C TYR A 170 -18.78 8.66 -9.73
N LEU A 171 -17.69 8.81 -8.96
CA LEU A 171 -16.87 7.68 -8.53
C LEU A 171 -17.66 6.72 -7.64
N PHE A 172 -18.46 7.26 -6.72
CA PHE A 172 -19.30 6.46 -5.86
C PHE A 172 -20.31 5.61 -6.66
N ILE A 173 -20.96 6.22 -7.66
CA ILE A 173 -21.92 5.51 -8.52
C ILE A 173 -21.20 4.52 -9.46
N SER A 174 -20.01 4.85 -9.96
CA SER A 174 -19.27 4.02 -10.93
C SER A 174 -18.82 2.67 -10.37
N PHE A 175 -18.72 2.55 -9.04
CA PHE A 175 -18.25 1.36 -8.34
C PHE A 175 -19.35 0.65 -7.55
N PHE A 176 -20.56 1.22 -7.47
CA PHE A 176 -21.71 0.56 -6.85
C PHE A 176 -22.10 -0.70 -7.66
N PRO A 177 -22.40 -1.85 -7.02
CA PRO A 177 -22.71 -2.05 -5.60
C PRO A 177 -21.51 -2.44 -4.71
N TYR A 178 -20.27 -2.28 -5.20
CA TYR A 178 -19.04 -2.62 -4.46
C TYR A 178 -18.89 -4.11 -4.14
N ASP A 179 -19.42 -4.98 -5.00
CA ASP A 179 -19.31 -6.44 -4.96
C ASP A 179 -17.95 -6.92 -5.49
N PHE A 180 -16.89 -6.52 -4.79
CA PHE A 180 -15.51 -6.85 -5.18
C PHE A 180 -15.25 -8.35 -5.13
N ILE A 181 -14.53 -8.84 -6.15
CA ILE A 181 -14.06 -10.22 -6.24
C ILE A 181 -13.08 -10.50 -5.09
N THR A 182 -13.36 -11.55 -4.32
CA THR A 182 -12.54 -11.93 -3.14
C THR A 182 -11.73 -13.20 -3.35
N SER A 183 -12.04 -14.00 -4.37
CA SER A 183 -11.30 -15.21 -4.70
C SER A 183 -10.92 -15.25 -6.19
N PHE A 184 -9.85 -15.97 -6.51
CA PHE A 184 -9.47 -16.18 -7.91
C PHE A 184 -10.52 -17.00 -8.68
N SER A 185 -11.20 -17.93 -8.01
CA SER A 185 -12.31 -18.69 -8.61
C SER A 185 -13.47 -17.80 -9.06
N GLU A 186 -13.80 -16.75 -8.29
CA GLU A 186 -14.79 -15.74 -8.70
C GLU A 186 -14.31 -14.95 -9.93
N LEU A 187 -13.01 -14.60 -10.00
CA LEU A 187 -12.43 -13.92 -11.17
C LEU A 187 -12.44 -14.79 -12.42
N GLU A 188 -12.05 -16.05 -12.29
CA GLU A 188 -12.07 -17.02 -13.39
C GLU A 188 -13.51 -17.26 -13.88
N ASN A 189 -14.46 -17.45 -12.95
CA ASN A 189 -15.87 -17.57 -13.28
C ASN A 189 -16.36 -16.32 -14.04
N LYS A 190 -16.00 -15.12 -13.57
CA LYS A 190 -16.37 -13.87 -14.25
C LYS A 190 -15.77 -13.77 -15.66
N LEU A 191 -14.47 -14.01 -15.80
CA LEU A 191 -13.78 -13.92 -17.10
C LEU A 191 -14.28 -15.00 -18.08
N SER A 192 -14.68 -16.17 -17.58
CA SER A 192 -15.23 -17.26 -18.40
C SER A 192 -16.65 -16.96 -18.93
N GLN A 193 -17.42 -16.09 -18.26
CA GLN A 193 -18.77 -15.68 -18.69
C GLN A 193 -18.75 -14.74 -19.92
N GLY A 194 -17.59 -14.21 -20.34
CA GLY A 194 -17.44 -13.43 -21.58
C GLY A 194 -18.09 -12.05 -21.57
N SER A 195 -18.52 -11.54 -20.41
CA SER A 195 -19.13 -10.22 -20.27
C SER A 195 -18.12 -9.07 -20.32
N ASP A 196 -16.84 -9.33 -20.05
CA ASP A 196 -15.77 -8.33 -20.15
C ASP A 196 -15.04 -8.47 -21.50
N ALA A 197 -14.68 -7.34 -22.12
CA ALA A 197 -14.04 -7.37 -23.44
C ALA A 197 -12.98 -6.28 -23.60
N PHE A 198 -11.91 -6.57 -24.33
CA PHE A 198 -10.89 -5.57 -24.63
C PHE A 198 -11.43 -4.41 -25.48
N PHE A 199 -12.50 -4.62 -26.27
CA PHE A 199 -13.09 -3.59 -27.14
C PHE A 199 -14.57 -3.33 -26.86
N ILE A 200 -15.48 -4.17 -27.35
CA ILE A 200 -16.93 -4.09 -27.12
C ILE A 200 -17.35 -5.41 -26.49
N SER A 201 -18.09 -5.31 -25.38
CA SER A 201 -18.67 -6.47 -24.73
C SER A 201 -19.98 -6.90 -25.42
N ASP A 202 -20.18 -8.21 -25.55
CA ASP A 202 -21.43 -8.81 -26.03
C ASP A 202 -22.63 -8.51 -25.10
N SER A 203 -22.35 -8.10 -23.85
CA SER A 203 -23.37 -7.68 -22.86
C SER A 203 -24.02 -6.32 -23.16
N CYS A 204 -23.55 -5.57 -24.16
CA CYS A 204 -24.02 -4.20 -24.42
C CYS A 204 -25.48 -4.13 -24.95
N GLY A 205 -26.06 -5.27 -25.34
CA GLY A 205 -27.42 -5.39 -25.84
C GLY A 205 -27.62 -4.80 -27.25
N GLY A 206 -28.87 -4.55 -27.64
CA GLY A 206 -29.21 -4.01 -28.97
C GLY A 206 -28.60 -2.62 -29.25
N VAL A 207 -28.45 -2.27 -30.53
CA VAL A 207 -27.74 -1.07 -31.03
C VAL A 207 -28.17 0.22 -30.32
N VAL A 208 -29.48 0.43 -30.10
CA VAL A 208 -30.02 1.63 -29.45
C VAL A 208 -29.61 1.70 -27.97
N ARG A 209 -29.64 0.57 -27.26
CA ARG A 209 -29.26 0.50 -25.84
C ARG A 209 -27.74 0.68 -25.66
N CYS A 210 -26.94 0.04 -26.52
CA CYS A 210 -25.50 0.16 -26.46
C CYS A 210 -25.02 1.59 -26.80
N SER A 211 -25.55 2.18 -27.88
CA SER A 211 -25.20 3.56 -28.26
C SER A 211 -25.62 4.60 -27.21
N SER A 212 -26.81 4.47 -26.62
CA SER A 212 -27.26 5.36 -25.54
C SER A 212 -26.40 5.24 -24.28
N LYS A 213 -25.94 4.04 -23.91
CA LYS A 213 -24.97 3.83 -22.82
C LYS A 213 -23.64 4.54 -23.10
N LEU A 214 -23.05 4.36 -24.29
CA LEU A 214 -21.77 4.99 -24.63
C LEU A 214 -21.87 6.53 -24.68
N ILE A 215 -22.98 7.05 -25.19
CA ILE A 215 -23.23 8.51 -25.21
C ILE A 215 -23.40 9.06 -23.79
N SER A 216 -24.05 8.31 -22.88
CA SER A 216 -24.19 8.76 -21.49
C SER A 216 -22.84 8.80 -20.77
N GLU A 217 -21.91 7.89 -21.06
CA GLU A 217 -20.54 7.93 -20.54
C GLU A 217 -19.77 9.18 -20.99
N ILE A 218 -19.91 9.57 -22.26
CA ILE A 218 -19.37 10.85 -22.76
C ILE A 218 -19.99 12.00 -21.97
N ALA A 219 -21.32 12.07 -21.89
CA ALA A 219 -22.04 13.18 -21.28
C ALA A 219 -21.71 13.35 -19.79
N LEU A 220 -21.64 12.25 -19.03
CA LEU A 220 -21.31 12.25 -17.61
C LEU A 220 -19.85 12.65 -17.33
N THR A 221 -18.94 12.48 -18.29
CA THR A 221 -17.53 12.87 -18.11
C THR A 221 -17.19 14.28 -18.60
N VAL A 222 -18.09 14.95 -19.34
CA VAL A 222 -17.93 16.36 -19.74
C VAL A 222 -17.71 17.32 -18.55
N PRO A 223 -18.50 17.28 -17.46
CA PRO A 223 -18.27 18.12 -16.28
C PRO A 223 -16.89 17.94 -15.66
N LEU A 224 -16.35 16.71 -15.70
CA LEU A 224 -15.01 16.40 -15.22
C LEU A 224 -13.96 17.08 -16.11
N GLY A 225 -14.11 17.01 -17.43
CA GLY A 225 -13.26 17.73 -18.39
C GLY A 225 -13.24 19.25 -18.13
N ILE A 226 -14.40 19.85 -17.85
CA ILE A 226 -14.50 21.27 -17.48
C ILE A 226 -13.76 21.56 -16.17
N LEU A 227 -13.99 20.77 -15.12
CA LEU A 227 -13.33 20.93 -13.81
C LEU A 227 -11.82 20.88 -13.94
N ILE A 228 -11.29 19.81 -14.55
CA ILE A 228 -9.86 19.62 -14.76
C ILE A 228 -9.30 20.79 -15.57
N SER A 229 -10.03 21.26 -16.57
CA SER A 229 -9.65 22.43 -17.36
C SER A 229 -9.61 23.73 -16.53
N THR A 230 -10.47 23.90 -15.52
CA THR A 230 -10.41 25.03 -14.59
C THR A 230 -9.22 24.96 -13.63
N ILE A 231 -8.82 23.75 -13.24
CA ILE A 231 -7.66 23.49 -12.38
C ILE A 231 -6.37 23.71 -13.18
N LEU A 232 -6.38 23.29 -14.44
CA LEU A 232 -5.31 23.40 -15.42
C LEU A 232 -5.39 24.68 -16.27
N LYS A 233 -6.11 25.72 -15.82
CA LYS A 233 -6.30 26.98 -16.58
C LYS A 233 -4.99 27.57 -17.11
N TRP A 234 -3.91 27.40 -16.36
CA TRP A 234 -2.58 27.95 -16.64
C TRP A 234 -1.62 26.94 -17.29
N HIS A 235 -2.10 25.74 -17.65
CA HIS A 235 -1.28 24.71 -18.26
C HIS A 235 -1.14 24.95 -19.77
N PRO A 236 0.08 24.99 -20.33
CA PRO A 236 0.31 25.35 -21.75
C PRO A 236 -0.26 24.30 -22.72
N GLN A 237 -0.39 23.03 -22.27
CA GLN A 237 -0.96 21.93 -23.05
C GLN A 237 -2.16 21.34 -22.32
N ARG A 238 -3.10 22.23 -21.95
CA ARG A 238 -4.27 21.84 -21.18
C ARG A 238 -5.04 20.69 -21.85
N LEU A 239 -5.23 20.75 -23.17
CA LEU A 239 -5.94 19.71 -23.91
C LEU A 239 -5.27 18.33 -23.75
N ILE A 240 -3.96 18.22 -24.00
CA ILE A 240 -3.22 16.95 -23.85
C ILE A 240 -3.28 16.46 -22.40
N ALA A 241 -3.12 17.36 -21.43
CA ALA A 241 -3.21 17.00 -20.02
C ALA A 241 -4.62 16.51 -19.62
N VAL A 242 -5.67 17.14 -20.14
CA VAL A 242 -7.06 16.72 -19.92
C VAL A 242 -7.32 15.35 -20.55
N ILE A 243 -6.78 15.10 -21.76
CA ILE A 243 -6.87 13.79 -22.44
C ILE A 243 -6.13 12.71 -21.64
N LEU A 244 -4.89 12.96 -21.20
CA LEU A 244 -4.12 12.00 -20.40
C LEU A 244 -4.80 11.69 -19.06
N ILE A 245 -5.36 12.71 -18.39
CA ILE A 245 -6.13 12.52 -17.17
C ILE A 245 -7.40 11.72 -17.47
N GLY A 246 -8.09 12.00 -18.58
CA GLY A 246 -9.26 11.23 -19.02
C GLY A 246 -8.92 9.77 -19.30
N PHE A 247 -7.79 9.49 -19.93
CA PHE A 247 -7.29 8.12 -20.16
C PHE A 247 -6.99 7.42 -18.84
N LEU A 248 -6.20 8.04 -17.95
CA LEU A 248 -5.87 7.47 -16.63
C LEU A 248 -7.14 7.21 -15.81
N PHE A 249 -8.08 8.15 -15.82
CA PHE A 249 -9.34 8.03 -15.13
C PHE A 249 -10.20 6.90 -15.69
N GLY A 250 -10.30 6.80 -17.02
CA GLY A 250 -10.99 5.71 -17.69
C GLY A 250 -10.36 4.35 -17.39
N ALA A 251 -9.04 4.23 -17.51
CA ALA A 251 -8.30 3.01 -17.23
C ALA A 251 -8.46 2.55 -15.78
N ILE A 252 -8.43 3.47 -14.80
CA ILE A 252 -8.66 3.15 -13.38
C ILE A 252 -10.08 2.60 -13.19
N ILE A 253 -11.09 3.25 -13.76
CA ILE A 253 -12.48 2.79 -13.60
C ILE A 253 -12.69 1.42 -14.22
N GLU A 254 -12.24 1.21 -15.46
CA GLU A 254 -12.39 -0.10 -16.13
C GLU A 254 -11.60 -1.20 -15.40
N SER A 255 -10.41 -0.88 -14.88
CA SER A 255 -9.63 -1.84 -14.09
C SER A 255 -10.36 -2.23 -12.81
N ILE A 256 -10.97 -1.26 -12.12
CA ILE A 256 -11.75 -1.55 -10.90
C ILE A 256 -13.03 -2.33 -11.25
N GLN A 257 -13.70 -1.99 -12.36
CA GLN A 257 -14.90 -2.71 -12.82
C GLN A 257 -14.60 -4.16 -13.19
N LEU A 258 -13.40 -4.47 -13.68
CA LEU A 258 -12.96 -5.85 -13.90
C LEU A 258 -12.96 -6.66 -12.59
N PHE A 259 -12.67 -6.02 -11.46
CA PHE A 259 -12.69 -6.64 -10.13
C PHE A 259 -14.03 -6.54 -9.39
N LEU A 260 -15.10 -6.04 -10.04
CA LEU A 260 -16.47 -6.08 -9.51
C LEU A 260 -17.25 -7.19 -10.20
N ILE A 261 -17.98 -8.02 -9.46
CA ILE A 261 -18.72 -9.15 -10.05
C ILE A 261 -19.80 -8.65 -11.03
N SER A 262 -20.54 -7.61 -10.65
CA SER A 262 -21.56 -6.97 -11.49
C SER A 262 -21.00 -5.96 -12.49
N GLY A 263 -19.69 -5.66 -12.43
CA GLY A 263 -19.04 -4.68 -13.30
C GLY A 263 -18.79 -5.21 -14.71
N ILE A 264 -19.00 -4.37 -15.72
CA ILE A 264 -18.67 -4.67 -17.12
C ILE A 264 -17.50 -3.79 -17.54
N ALA A 265 -16.32 -4.40 -17.71
CA ALA A 265 -15.12 -3.73 -18.18
C ALA A 265 -15.01 -3.79 -19.71
N GLN A 266 -14.90 -2.63 -20.35
CA GLN A 266 -14.73 -2.53 -21.80
C GLN A 266 -13.76 -1.41 -22.22
N GLY A 267 -12.84 -1.72 -23.12
CA GLY A 267 -11.85 -0.73 -23.61
C GLY A 267 -12.48 0.47 -24.32
N LEU A 268 -13.64 0.30 -24.97
CA LEU A 268 -14.35 1.41 -25.62
C LEU A 268 -14.82 2.48 -24.62
N SER A 269 -15.15 2.10 -23.38
CA SER A 269 -15.54 3.05 -22.33
C SER A 269 -14.40 4.00 -21.95
N ILE A 270 -13.15 3.53 -22.00
CA ILE A 270 -11.97 4.40 -21.81
C ILE A 270 -11.96 5.50 -22.88
N LEU A 271 -12.20 5.14 -24.14
CA LEU A 271 -12.24 6.09 -25.26
C LEU A 271 -13.41 7.07 -25.12
N MET A 272 -14.60 6.60 -24.75
CA MET A 272 -15.78 7.46 -24.54
C MET A 272 -15.52 8.49 -23.44
N ARG A 273 -14.91 8.09 -22.32
CA ARG A 273 -14.55 9.02 -21.25
C ARG A 273 -13.47 10.03 -21.68
N ILE A 274 -12.48 9.62 -22.49
CA ILE A 274 -11.51 10.56 -23.08
C ILE A 274 -12.21 11.63 -23.93
N ILE A 275 -13.16 11.20 -24.77
CA ILE A 275 -13.95 12.12 -25.61
C ILE A 275 -14.73 13.10 -24.73
N GLY A 276 -15.39 12.61 -23.67
CA GLY A 276 -16.10 13.49 -22.72
C GLY A 276 -15.18 14.50 -22.04
N PHE A 277 -13.99 14.09 -21.60
CA PHE A 277 -12.97 15.00 -21.05
C PHE A 277 -12.53 16.06 -22.07
N ALA A 278 -12.24 15.66 -23.31
CA ALA A 278 -11.82 16.56 -24.39
C ALA A 278 -12.92 17.55 -24.79
N LEU A 279 -14.18 17.09 -24.85
CA LEU A 279 -15.34 17.95 -25.06
C LEU A 279 -15.49 18.96 -23.91
N GLY A 280 -15.33 18.53 -22.66
CA GLY A 280 -15.32 19.42 -21.50
C GLY A 280 -14.24 20.50 -21.57
N GLU A 281 -13.04 20.18 -22.07
CA GLU A 281 -11.98 21.17 -22.31
C GLU A 281 -12.38 22.18 -23.38
N LYS A 282 -12.85 21.71 -24.54
CA LYS A 282 -13.28 22.57 -25.64
C LYS A 282 -14.43 23.49 -25.26
N LEU A 283 -15.38 22.99 -24.45
CA LEU A 283 -16.44 23.80 -23.86
C LEU A 283 -15.87 24.87 -22.92
N TYR A 284 -14.89 24.53 -22.08
CA TYR A 284 -14.23 25.50 -21.21
C TYR A 284 -13.45 26.59 -21.98
N THR A 285 -12.82 26.25 -23.12
CA THR A 285 -12.01 27.21 -23.89
C THR A 285 -12.84 28.18 -24.73
N ASN A 286 -13.86 27.65 -25.40
CA ASN A 286 -14.55 28.36 -26.48
C ASN A 286 -15.85 29.01 -26.01
N ILE A 287 -16.37 28.64 -24.84
CA ILE A 287 -17.60 29.24 -24.33
C ILE A 287 -17.27 30.57 -23.65
N ASN A 288 -17.56 31.64 -24.38
CA ASN A 288 -17.91 32.91 -23.75
C ASN A 288 -19.37 32.78 -23.29
N PHE A 289 -19.63 32.65 -21.99
CA PHE A 289 -20.98 32.44 -21.45
C PHE A 289 -21.97 33.55 -21.84
N ARG A 290 -21.48 34.78 -22.10
CA ARG A 290 -22.29 35.86 -22.69
C ARG A 290 -22.77 35.58 -24.12
N ARG A 291 -21.98 34.83 -24.91
CA ARG A 291 -22.32 34.44 -26.29
C ARG A 291 -23.25 33.23 -26.33
N LEU A 292 -23.19 32.33 -25.33
CA LEU A 292 -24.16 31.25 -25.17
C LEU A 292 -25.56 31.82 -24.88
N TYR A 293 -25.63 32.87 -24.04
CA TYR A 293 -26.86 33.60 -23.74
C TYR A 293 -27.56 34.15 -24.99
N SER A 294 -26.80 34.71 -25.94
CA SER A 294 -27.39 35.25 -27.18
C SER A 294 -27.96 34.17 -28.11
N HIS A 295 -27.59 32.89 -27.91
CA HIS A 295 -28.05 31.76 -28.73
C HIS A 295 -29.23 31.00 -28.10
N ILE A 296 -29.60 31.24 -26.85
CA ILE A 296 -30.76 30.59 -26.19
C ILE A 296 -32.07 30.78 -27.01
N PRO A 297 -32.38 31.97 -27.56
CA PRO A 297 -33.56 32.14 -28.43
C PRO A 297 -33.49 31.34 -29.73
N SER A 298 -32.29 31.10 -30.26
CA SER A 298 -32.06 30.28 -31.46
C SER A 298 -32.23 28.79 -31.16
N LEU A 299 -31.76 28.32 -29.99
CA LEU A 299 -31.92 26.94 -29.52
C LEU A 299 -33.39 26.54 -29.33
N ARG A 300 -34.27 27.50 -29.00
CA ARG A 300 -35.72 27.27 -28.89
C ARG A 300 -36.34 26.74 -30.20
N LYS A 301 -35.84 27.18 -31.37
CA LYS A 301 -36.33 26.72 -32.69
C LYS A 301 -36.02 25.24 -32.94
N TYR A 302 -34.85 24.80 -32.49
CA TYR A 302 -34.40 23.41 -32.66
C TYR A 302 -35.00 22.46 -31.62
N LEU A 303 -35.53 22.99 -30.51
CA LEU A 303 -36.17 22.22 -29.45
C LEU A 303 -37.41 21.46 -29.95
N SER A 304 -38.23 22.10 -30.79
CA SER A 304 -39.39 21.46 -31.42
C SER A 304 -39.01 20.33 -32.37
N ILE A 305 -37.86 20.46 -33.07
CA ILE A 305 -37.33 19.42 -33.96
C ILE A 305 -36.74 18.26 -33.15
N ALA A 306 -36.07 18.56 -32.03
CA ALA A 306 -35.46 17.56 -31.15
C ALA A 306 -36.46 16.73 -30.34
N LEU A 307 -37.70 17.23 -30.14
CA LEU A 307 -38.75 16.49 -29.44
C LEU A 307 -39.17 15.22 -30.19
N ILE A 308 -39.24 15.24 -31.52
CA ILE A 308 -39.65 14.09 -32.34
C ILE A 308 -38.71 12.89 -32.13
N PRO A 309 -37.39 12.97 -32.37
CA PRO A 309 -36.48 11.85 -32.13
C PRO A 309 -36.38 11.49 -30.65
N TYR A 310 -36.58 12.43 -29.73
CA TYR A 310 -36.65 12.16 -28.30
C TYR A 310 -37.84 11.26 -27.93
N PHE A 311 -39.04 11.54 -28.45
CA PHE A 311 -40.21 10.69 -28.19
C PHE A 311 -40.04 9.27 -28.75
N PHE A 312 -39.47 9.12 -29.96
CA PHE A 312 -39.16 7.79 -30.51
C PHE A 312 -38.12 7.05 -29.67
N LEU A 313 -37.07 7.74 -29.21
CA LEU A 313 -36.07 7.16 -28.32
C LEU A 313 -36.69 6.75 -26.98
N LEU A 314 -37.53 7.61 -26.38
CA LEU A 314 -38.21 7.34 -25.12
C LEU A 314 -39.16 6.14 -25.22
N ALA A 315 -39.94 6.05 -26.30
CA ALA A 315 -40.81 4.91 -26.56
C ALA A 315 -39.98 3.62 -26.71
N SER A 316 -38.89 3.67 -27.51
CA SER A 316 -38.00 2.53 -27.73
C SER A 316 -37.35 2.03 -26.44
N LEU A 317 -36.86 2.94 -25.60
CA LEU A 317 -36.27 2.61 -24.30
C LEU A 317 -37.30 2.04 -23.31
N ASN A 318 -38.59 2.39 -23.45
CA ASN A 318 -39.68 1.82 -22.65
C ASN A 318 -40.23 0.49 -23.20
N GLY A 319 -39.65 -0.03 -24.29
CA GLY A 319 -39.97 -1.37 -24.82
C GLY A 319 -40.71 -1.38 -26.15
N TRP A 320 -41.02 -0.23 -26.75
CA TRP A 320 -41.64 -0.18 -28.07
C TRP A 320 -40.62 -0.54 -29.16
N SER A 321 -40.83 -1.67 -29.83
CA SER A 321 -39.99 -2.14 -30.95
C SER A 321 -40.79 -2.21 -32.24
N PHE A 322 -40.24 -1.68 -33.34
CA PHE A 322 -40.87 -1.78 -34.66
C PHE A 322 -40.85 -3.21 -35.24
N ASN A 323 -39.96 -4.09 -34.75
CA ASN A 323 -39.71 -5.40 -35.36
C ASN A 323 -40.29 -6.59 -34.58
N HIS A 324 -40.55 -6.45 -33.27
CA HIS A 324 -41.02 -7.52 -32.38
C HIS A 324 -41.99 -6.97 -31.34
N LEU A 325 -43.19 -6.60 -31.77
CA LEU A 325 -44.27 -6.12 -30.90
C LEU A 325 -45.20 -7.31 -30.60
N GLN A 326 -45.06 -7.90 -29.42
CA GLN A 326 -45.99 -8.90 -28.91
C GLN A 326 -46.95 -8.20 -27.94
N LEU A 327 -48.25 -8.27 -28.23
CA LEU A 327 -49.29 -7.68 -27.41
C LEU A 327 -49.81 -8.69 -26.39
N GLU A 328 -50.02 -8.24 -25.17
CA GLU A 328 -50.58 -9.08 -24.11
C GLU A 328 -52.08 -9.35 -24.35
N SER A 329 -52.52 -10.59 -24.17
CA SER A 329 -53.93 -10.98 -24.38
C SER A 329 -54.84 -10.69 -23.18
N ASN A 330 -54.29 -10.46 -21.96
CA ASN A 330 -55.09 -10.32 -20.74
C ASN A 330 -54.68 -9.12 -19.87
N ILE A 331 -55.01 -7.91 -20.32
CA ILE A 331 -54.68 -6.63 -19.67
C ILE A 331 -55.26 -6.51 -18.25
N ALA A 332 -56.46 -7.06 -18.02
CA ALA A 332 -57.12 -6.98 -16.72
C ALA A 332 -56.31 -7.70 -15.62
N GLU A 333 -55.73 -8.85 -15.94
CA GLU A 333 -54.92 -9.61 -15.00
C GLU A 333 -53.59 -8.91 -14.68
N GLN A 334 -52.96 -8.25 -15.65
CA GLN A 334 -51.78 -7.43 -15.41
C GLN A 334 -52.08 -6.25 -14.48
N LEU A 335 -53.23 -5.59 -14.63
CA LEU A 335 -53.64 -4.47 -13.78
C LEU A 335 -53.80 -4.89 -12.31
N TYR A 336 -54.39 -6.07 -12.04
CA TYR A 336 -54.54 -6.60 -10.67
C TYR A 336 -53.21 -6.99 -10.02
N LYS A 337 -52.18 -7.31 -10.80
CA LYS A 337 -50.84 -7.66 -10.30
C LYS A 337 -49.94 -6.46 -10.00
N ILE A 338 -50.38 -5.24 -10.29
CA ILE A 338 -49.59 -4.02 -10.03
C ILE A 338 -49.58 -3.74 -8.52
N ASN A 339 -48.38 -3.69 -7.95
CA ASN A 339 -48.19 -3.16 -6.61
C ASN A 339 -47.91 -1.65 -6.67
N TRP A 340 -48.70 -0.88 -5.92
CA TRP A 340 -48.63 0.58 -5.91
C TRP A 340 -47.67 1.14 -4.86
N LEU A 341 -47.08 0.28 -4.01
CA LEU A 341 -46.10 0.68 -3.01
C LEU A 341 -44.82 1.21 -3.67
N PRO A 342 -44.38 2.45 -3.36
CA PRO A 342 -43.10 2.97 -3.84
C PRO A 342 -41.93 2.04 -3.52
N PHE A 343 -41.04 1.84 -4.49
CA PHE A 343 -39.85 0.98 -4.37
C PHE A 343 -40.12 -0.52 -4.19
N TYR A 344 -41.37 -0.99 -4.25
CA TYR A 344 -41.70 -2.42 -4.14
C TYR A 344 -40.93 -3.28 -5.15
N TYR A 345 -40.93 -2.91 -6.43
CA TYR A 345 -40.22 -3.66 -7.47
C TYR A 345 -38.69 -3.53 -7.36
N HIS A 346 -38.20 -2.43 -6.77
CA HIS A 346 -36.75 -2.26 -6.54
C HIS A 346 -36.26 -3.21 -5.45
N TYR A 347 -37.08 -3.51 -4.43
CA TYR A 347 -36.76 -4.48 -3.38
C TYR A 347 -36.57 -5.91 -3.91
N TYR A 348 -37.39 -6.35 -4.87
CA TYR A 348 -37.26 -7.69 -5.47
C TYR A 348 -36.20 -7.78 -6.58
N SER A 349 -35.37 -6.76 -6.72
CA SER A 349 -34.27 -6.72 -7.69
C SER A 349 -32.93 -6.56 -6.98
N THR A 350 -31.84 -6.94 -7.63
CA THR A 350 -30.51 -6.68 -7.06
C THR A 350 -30.25 -5.17 -7.00
N GLU A 351 -29.44 -4.74 -6.04
CA GLU A 351 -29.13 -3.34 -5.77
C GLU A 351 -28.56 -2.66 -7.02
N ALA A 352 -27.72 -3.37 -7.77
CA ALA A 352 -27.15 -2.89 -9.03
C ALA A 352 -28.22 -2.64 -10.10
N VAL A 353 -29.19 -3.55 -10.23
CA VAL A 353 -30.29 -3.43 -11.20
C VAL A 353 -31.23 -2.29 -10.78
N ALA A 354 -31.56 -2.19 -9.49
CA ALA A 354 -32.36 -1.12 -8.93
C ALA A 354 -31.73 0.26 -9.20
N LEU A 355 -30.42 0.43 -8.92
CA LEU A 355 -29.72 1.68 -9.18
C LEU A 355 -29.65 2.02 -10.67
N ASN A 356 -29.36 1.03 -11.53
CA ASN A 356 -29.31 1.24 -12.97
C ASN A 356 -30.68 1.62 -13.54
N SER A 357 -31.76 1.03 -13.01
CA SER A 357 -33.14 1.40 -13.34
C SER A 357 -33.40 2.86 -12.97
N LEU A 358 -33.12 3.25 -11.72
CA LEU A 358 -33.29 4.62 -11.23
C LEU A 358 -32.51 5.64 -12.08
N LEU A 359 -31.24 5.38 -12.37
CA LEU A 359 -30.40 6.27 -13.18
C LEU A 359 -30.90 6.35 -14.62
N SER A 360 -31.34 5.23 -15.21
CA SER A 360 -31.89 5.19 -16.56
C SER A 360 -33.16 6.05 -16.66
N ILE A 361 -34.07 5.95 -15.70
CA ILE A 361 -35.30 6.75 -15.66
C ILE A 361 -34.97 8.23 -15.47
N VAL A 362 -34.04 8.58 -14.56
CA VAL A 362 -33.57 9.96 -14.38
C VAL A 362 -33.08 10.52 -15.70
N LEU A 363 -32.24 9.78 -16.44
CA LEU A 363 -31.71 10.20 -17.74
C LEU A 363 -32.79 10.32 -18.83
N MET A 364 -33.79 9.42 -18.85
CA MET A 364 -34.89 9.46 -19.81
C MET A 364 -35.75 10.73 -19.68
N TYR A 365 -36.00 11.19 -18.45
CA TYR A 365 -36.87 12.36 -18.19
C TYR A 365 -36.09 13.67 -17.96
N PHE A 366 -34.76 13.61 -17.86
CA PHE A 366 -33.88 14.79 -17.79
C PHE A 366 -34.15 15.82 -18.92
N PRO A 367 -34.31 15.44 -20.20
CA PRO A 367 -34.54 16.40 -21.29
C PRO A 367 -35.79 17.27 -21.12
N ILE A 368 -36.82 16.81 -20.40
CA ILE A 368 -38.05 17.58 -20.16
C ILE A 368 -37.77 18.78 -19.27
N GLY A 369 -37.04 18.57 -18.17
CA GLY A 369 -36.66 19.65 -17.26
C GLY A 369 -35.79 20.71 -17.94
N LEU A 370 -34.81 20.27 -18.75
CA LEU A 370 -33.92 21.16 -19.50
C LEU A 370 -34.66 21.89 -20.64
N GLY A 371 -35.53 21.18 -21.37
CA GLY A 371 -36.32 21.73 -22.46
C GLY A 371 -37.32 22.80 -21.99
N LEU A 372 -38.02 22.55 -20.89
CA LEU A 372 -38.93 23.54 -20.29
C LEU A 372 -38.20 24.72 -19.66
N TRP A 373 -36.99 24.51 -19.14
CA TRP A 373 -36.12 25.59 -18.70
C TRP A 373 -35.74 26.50 -19.88
N LEU A 374 -35.29 25.93 -21.01
CA LEU A 374 -34.98 26.66 -22.24
C LEU A 374 -36.21 27.36 -22.84
N TRP A 375 -37.39 26.73 -22.80
CA TRP A 375 -38.62 27.27 -23.39
C TRP A 375 -39.20 28.46 -22.62
N ASN A 376 -39.14 28.41 -21.28
CA ASN A 376 -39.75 29.41 -20.40
C ASN A 376 -38.76 30.48 -19.92
N HIS A 377 -37.54 30.53 -20.45
CA HIS A 377 -36.53 31.47 -19.97
C HIS A 377 -36.83 32.91 -20.42
N SER A 378 -37.46 33.69 -19.52
CA SER A 378 -37.57 35.15 -19.61
C SER A 378 -36.89 35.77 -18.37
N PRO A 379 -36.00 36.77 -18.54
CA PRO A 379 -35.13 37.27 -17.47
C PRO A 379 -35.84 37.98 -16.30
N ASN A 380 -37.14 38.28 -16.41
CA ASN A 380 -37.85 39.15 -15.45
C ASN A 380 -38.95 38.49 -14.60
N ILE A 381 -39.11 37.16 -14.61
CA ILE A 381 -40.21 36.50 -13.88
C ILE A 381 -39.70 35.37 -12.98
N HIS A 382 -39.61 35.63 -11.67
CA HIS A 382 -39.52 34.57 -10.66
C HIS A 382 -40.87 33.87 -10.51
N ARG A 383 -40.99 32.63 -10.99
CA ARG A 383 -42.16 31.78 -10.75
C ARG A 383 -41.70 30.41 -10.27
N GLU A 384 -41.78 30.15 -8.97
CA GLU A 384 -41.58 28.82 -8.39
C GLU A 384 -42.49 27.76 -9.05
N ASN A 385 -43.66 28.18 -9.55
CA ASN A 385 -44.61 27.32 -10.27
C ASN A 385 -44.07 26.67 -11.55
N THR A 386 -42.99 27.14 -12.19
CA THR A 386 -42.50 26.54 -13.45
C THR A 386 -41.70 25.26 -13.24
N LYS A 387 -40.98 25.13 -12.13
CA LYS A 387 -40.25 23.90 -11.74
C LYS A 387 -41.22 22.76 -11.47
N PHE A 388 -42.28 23.05 -10.72
CA PHE A 388 -43.32 22.09 -10.41
C PHE A 388 -44.06 21.63 -11.68
N LYS A 389 -44.37 22.57 -12.59
CA LYS A 389 -44.92 22.22 -13.93
C LYS A 389 -44.01 21.29 -14.72
N ALA A 390 -42.68 21.48 -14.67
CA ALA A 390 -41.75 20.56 -15.33
C ALA A 390 -41.83 19.15 -14.76
N GLY A 391 -41.94 19.02 -13.43
CA GLY A 391 -42.21 17.74 -12.77
C GLY A 391 -43.53 17.12 -13.23
N ILE A 392 -44.63 17.89 -13.26
CA ILE A 392 -45.94 17.40 -13.71
C ILE A 392 -45.90 16.90 -15.16
N TYR A 393 -45.27 17.64 -16.08
CA TYR A 393 -45.18 17.20 -17.47
C TYR A 393 -44.41 15.88 -17.62
N ALA A 394 -43.32 15.71 -16.86
CA ALA A 394 -42.58 14.46 -16.83
C ALA A 394 -43.41 13.32 -16.21
N PHE A 395 -44.14 13.59 -15.13
CA PHE A 395 -45.05 12.64 -14.50
C PHE A 395 -46.14 12.17 -15.48
N ILE A 396 -46.80 13.08 -16.19
CA ILE A 396 -47.85 12.74 -17.16
C ILE A 396 -47.27 11.93 -18.32
N LEU A 397 -46.11 12.32 -18.86
CA LEU A 397 -45.47 11.57 -19.93
C LEU A 397 -45.05 10.17 -19.46
N CYS A 398 -44.51 10.07 -18.26
CA CYS A 398 -44.16 8.79 -17.65
C CYS A 398 -45.38 7.93 -17.39
N PHE A 399 -46.50 8.51 -16.96
CA PHE A 399 -47.76 7.81 -16.80
C PHE A 399 -48.24 7.20 -18.11
N ILE A 400 -48.15 7.94 -19.22
CA ILE A 400 -48.49 7.42 -20.56
C ILE A 400 -47.56 6.25 -20.93
N MET A 401 -46.24 6.40 -20.71
CA MET A 401 -45.27 5.36 -21.05
C MET A 401 -45.41 4.11 -20.17
N GLU A 402 -45.61 4.26 -18.86
CA GLU A 402 -45.83 3.14 -17.92
C GLU A 402 -47.18 2.46 -18.18
N ALA A 403 -48.25 3.23 -18.40
CA ALA A 403 -49.56 2.67 -18.75
C ALA A 403 -49.49 1.89 -20.09
N SER A 404 -48.65 2.33 -21.03
CA SER A 404 -48.46 1.61 -22.29
C SER A 404 -47.85 0.21 -22.12
N LYS A 405 -47.12 -0.04 -21.01
CA LYS A 405 -46.53 -1.37 -20.73
C LYS A 405 -47.57 -2.43 -20.41
N LEU A 406 -48.79 -2.05 -20.01
CA LEU A 406 -49.93 -2.97 -19.86
C LEU A 406 -50.29 -3.72 -21.14
N PHE A 407 -49.89 -3.16 -22.29
CA PHE A 407 -50.18 -3.74 -23.60
C PHE A 407 -48.99 -4.52 -24.17
N LEU A 408 -47.79 -4.40 -23.58
CA LEU A 408 -46.56 -5.02 -24.09
C LEU A 408 -46.29 -6.35 -23.36
N ALA A 409 -46.19 -7.44 -24.11
CA ALA A 409 -45.81 -8.73 -23.56
C ALA A 409 -44.41 -8.65 -22.90
N SER A 410 -44.24 -9.29 -21.75
CA SER A 410 -42.99 -9.32 -20.94
C SER A 410 -42.57 -8.02 -20.26
N LYS A 411 -43.42 -6.99 -20.22
CA LYS A 411 -43.19 -5.75 -19.45
C LYS A 411 -44.23 -5.59 -18.36
N HIS A 412 -43.86 -4.91 -17.27
CA HIS A 412 -44.77 -4.55 -16.19
C HIS A 412 -44.65 -3.04 -15.89
N PRO A 413 -45.74 -2.35 -15.56
CA PRO A 413 -45.70 -0.97 -15.09
C PRO A 413 -45.07 -0.87 -13.70
N ASP A 414 -44.20 0.13 -13.46
CA ASP A 414 -43.68 0.45 -12.13
C ASP A 414 -44.14 1.86 -11.70
N PRO A 415 -45.06 1.98 -10.72
CA PRO A 415 -45.54 3.27 -10.21
C PRO A 415 -44.43 4.16 -9.63
N THR A 416 -43.32 3.57 -9.17
CA THR A 416 -42.16 4.30 -8.64
C THR A 416 -41.53 5.21 -9.69
N ASN A 417 -41.59 4.82 -10.98
CA ASN A 417 -41.03 5.59 -12.09
C ASN A 417 -41.72 6.94 -12.27
N LEU A 418 -42.99 7.05 -11.88
CA LEU A 418 -43.74 8.31 -11.89
C LEU A 418 -43.15 9.33 -10.91
N LEU A 419 -42.77 8.87 -9.71
CA LEU A 419 -42.11 9.71 -8.71
C LEU A 419 -40.70 10.09 -9.19
N ILE A 420 -39.93 9.13 -9.69
CA ILE A 420 -38.56 9.37 -10.17
C ILE A 420 -38.56 10.36 -11.35
N SER A 421 -39.47 10.22 -12.31
CA SER A 421 -39.58 11.13 -13.46
C SER A 421 -39.97 12.55 -13.05
N PHE A 422 -40.90 12.71 -12.09
CA PHE A 422 -41.26 14.00 -11.52
C PHE A 422 -40.04 14.70 -10.91
N PHE A 423 -39.33 14.01 -10.00
CA PHE A 423 -38.15 14.56 -9.34
C PHE A 423 -36.99 14.81 -10.30
N SER A 424 -36.80 13.94 -11.31
CA SER A 424 -35.79 14.13 -12.35
C SER A 424 -35.97 15.47 -13.08
N ALA A 425 -37.17 15.74 -13.60
CA ALA A 425 -37.44 16.99 -14.31
C ALA A 425 -37.39 18.22 -13.38
N PHE A 426 -37.90 18.09 -12.15
CA PHE A 426 -37.86 19.15 -11.14
C PHE A 426 -36.43 19.55 -10.75
N VAL A 427 -35.58 18.56 -10.46
CA VAL A 427 -34.17 18.76 -10.11
C VAL A 427 -33.40 19.30 -11.31
N THR A 428 -33.64 18.76 -12.51
CA THR A 428 -32.97 19.23 -13.73
C THR A 428 -33.25 20.69 -14.04
N TYR A 429 -34.52 21.14 -13.93
CA TYR A 429 -34.86 22.55 -14.08
C TYR A 429 -34.17 23.41 -13.01
N SER A 430 -34.18 22.93 -11.75
CA SER A 430 -33.58 23.65 -10.63
C SER A 430 -32.06 23.81 -10.78
N LEU A 431 -31.36 22.74 -11.17
CA LEU A 431 -29.94 22.74 -11.47
C LEU A 431 -29.61 23.65 -12.65
N SER A 432 -30.40 23.60 -13.73
CA SER A 432 -30.20 24.46 -14.90
C SER A 432 -30.30 25.94 -14.54
N ASN A 433 -31.28 26.30 -13.71
CA ASN A 433 -31.44 27.68 -13.23
C ASN A 433 -30.30 28.11 -12.30
N LEU A 434 -29.83 27.23 -11.43
CA LEU A 434 -28.74 27.49 -10.49
C LEU A 434 -27.39 27.63 -11.21
N VAL A 435 -27.07 26.73 -12.13
CA VAL A 435 -25.88 26.84 -13.00
C VAL A 435 -25.93 28.14 -13.80
N PHE A 436 -27.10 28.53 -14.30
CA PHE A 436 -27.26 29.79 -15.03
C PHE A 436 -26.98 31.02 -14.15
N GLN A 437 -27.50 31.07 -12.93
CA GLN A 437 -27.24 32.17 -11.99
C GLN A 437 -25.74 32.29 -11.67
N TRP A 438 -25.01 31.18 -11.58
CA TRP A 438 -23.55 31.22 -11.38
C TRP A 438 -22.79 31.93 -12.49
N LEU A 439 -23.27 31.77 -13.72
CA LEU A 439 -22.62 32.28 -14.93
C LEU A 439 -22.86 33.78 -15.15
N GLN A 440 -23.90 34.36 -14.53
CA GLN A 440 -24.21 35.77 -14.63
C GLN A 440 -23.46 36.67 -13.64
N GLN A 441 -22.91 36.10 -12.56
CA GLN A 441 -22.25 36.89 -11.53
C GLN A 441 -20.92 37.48 -12.05
N PRO A 442 -20.69 38.80 -11.92
CA PRO A 442 -19.41 39.40 -12.28
C PRO A 442 -18.29 38.79 -11.43
N GLU A 443 -17.12 38.59 -12.03
CA GLU A 443 -15.94 38.14 -11.29
C GLU A 443 -15.70 39.10 -10.12
N ALA A 444 -15.97 38.63 -8.90
CA ALA A 444 -15.51 39.34 -7.72
C ALA A 444 -13.98 39.47 -7.86
N LYS A 445 -13.51 40.70 -8.05
CA LYS A 445 -12.10 41.04 -7.86
C LYS A 445 -11.79 40.63 -6.42
N ASN A 446 -11.16 39.48 -6.26
CA ASN A 446 -10.56 39.11 -4.98
C ASN A 446 -9.47 40.16 -4.70
N THR A 447 -9.83 41.21 -3.97
CA THR A 447 -8.92 42.01 -3.17
C THR A 447 -8.41 41.12 -2.04
N THR A 448 -7.60 40.12 -2.39
CA THR A 448 -6.68 39.50 -1.45
C THR A 448 -5.44 40.37 -1.42
N ASN A 449 -5.50 41.46 -0.66
CA ASN A 449 -4.33 41.97 0.03
C ASN A 449 -3.92 40.89 1.05
N SER A 450 -3.29 39.83 0.55
CA SER A 450 -2.47 38.97 1.39
C SER A 450 -1.17 39.75 1.60
N PRO A 451 -0.74 40.02 2.84
CA PRO A 451 0.57 40.60 3.05
C PRO A 451 1.57 39.62 2.44
N VAL A 452 2.32 40.08 1.46
CA VAL A 452 3.53 39.39 1.01
C VAL A 452 4.48 39.45 2.20
N VAL A 453 4.39 38.47 3.08
CA VAL A 453 5.49 38.15 3.98
C VAL A 453 6.55 37.54 3.08
N THR A 454 7.38 38.40 2.51
CA THR A 454 8.73 38.06 2.09
C THR A 454 9.45 37.53 3.32
N LYS A 455 9.28 36.23 3.61
CA LYS A 455 10.27 35.49 4.39
C LYS A 455 11.50 35.43 3.51
N ASN A 456 12.30 36.49 3.56
CA ASN A 456 13.72 36.39 3.28
C ASN A 456 14.21 35.20 4.12
N PRO A 457 14.81 34.16 3.53
CA PRO A 457 15.54 33.21 4.34
C PRO A 457 16.65 34.05 4.98
N LEU A 458 16.51 34.30 6.28
CA LEU A 458 17.62 34.74 7.11
C LEU A 458 18.72 33.70 6.92
N LYS A 459 19.62 33.96 5.96
CA LYS A 459 21.01 33.52 6.01
C LYS A 459 21.57 34.16 7.28
N SER A 460 21.22 33.58 8.42
CA SER A 460 22.01 33.73 9.62
C SER A 460 23.28 32.94 9.32
N THR A 461 24.29 33.68 8.87
CA THR A 461 25.69 33.31 9.04
C THR A 461 25.90 33.14 10.54
N TYR A 462 25.51 31.98 11.08
CA TYR A 462 26.01 31.54 12.36
C TYR A 462 27.49 31.26 12.13
N ASN A 463 28.33 32.17 12.63
CA ASN A 463 29.74 31.91 12.82
C ASN A 463 29.84 30.64 13.67
N THR A 464 30.24 29.54 13.04
CA THR A 464 30.58 28.29 13.71
C THR A 464 31.89 28.52 14.45
N THR A 465 31.82 29.05 15.66
CA THR A 465 32.83 28.71 16.65
C THR A 465 32.65 27.23 16.91
N SER A 466 33.62 26.43 16.47
CA SER A 466 33.69 25.00 16.76
C SER A 466 33.89 24.83 18.26
N ASN A 467 32.80 24.84 19.02
CA ASN A 467 32.86 24.49 20.43
C ASN A 467 33.22 23.00 20.49
N GLN A 468 34.36 22.69 21.11
CA GLN A 468 34.68 21.33 21.52
C GLN A 468 33.54 20.83 22.41
N GLY A 469 33.18 19.54 22.29
CA GLY A 469 32.11 18.96 23.10
C GLY A 469 32.39 19.12 24.60
N THR A 470 31.35 19.08 25.42
CA THR A 470 31.51 19.14 26.89
C THR A 470 32.37 17.98 27.41
N PRO A 471 32.98 18.07 28.60
CA PRO A 471 33.78 16.96 29.15
C PRO A 471 33.02 15.63 29.23
N ILE A 472 31.71 15.68 29.48
CA ILE A 472 30.83 14.50 29.48
C ILE A 472 30.70 13.91 28.07
N GLU A 473 30.45 14.75 27.07
CA GLU A 473 30.40 14.32 25.66
C GLU A 473 31.73 13.72 25.21
N GLN A 474 32.85 14.32 25.60
CA GLN A 474 34.18 13.79 25.30
C GLN A 474 34.40 12.42 25.96
N THR A 475 33.91 12.23 27.19
CA THR A 475 33.98 10.93 27.88
C THR A 475 33.15 9.87 27.14
N ILE A 476 31.93 10.20 26.74
CA ILE A 476 31.06 9.30 25.94
C ILE A 476 31.71 8.98 24.58
N SER A 477 32.27 9.98 23.92
CA SER A 477 32.96 9.78 22.65
C SER A 477 34.19 8.89 22.82
N PHE A 478 34.97 9.09 23.88
CA PHE A 478 36.14 8.27 24.21
C PHE A 478 35.77 6.81 24.49
N THR A 479 34.70 6.55 25.23
CA THR A 479 34.21 5.18 25.45
C THR A 479 33.75 4.52 24.14
N LEU A 480 33.06 5.26 23.27
CA LEU A 480 32.71 4.75 21.93
C LEU A 480 33.94 4.44 21.08
N PHE A 481 35.01 5.25 21.16
CA PHE A 481 36.27 4.96 20.48
C PHE A 481 36.96 3.71 21.03
N ILE A 482 36.97 3.49 22.35
CA ILE A 482 37.51 2.26 22.95
C ILE A 482 36.74 1.04 22.46
N ILE A 483 35.40 1.09 22.48
CA ILE A 483 34.55 -0.01 21.99
C ILE A 483 34.83 -0.27 20.51
N LEU A 484 34.95 0.80 19.70
CA LEU A 484 35.25 0.69 18.28
C LEU A 484 36.61 0.04 18.04
N ILE A 485 37.66 0.45 18.76
CA ILE A 485 39.00 -0.13 18.65
C ILE A 485 38.97 -1.61 19.02
N TRP A 486 38.34 -1.94 20.17
CA TRP A 486 38.21 -3.33 20.62
C TRP A 486 37.52 -4.20 19.56
N LYS A 487 36.37 -3.76 19.04
CA LYS A 487 35.62 -4.49 18.02
C LYS A 487 36.33 -4.57 16.66
N THR A 488 37.15 -3.58 16.33
CA THR A 488 37.95 -3.60 15.09
C THR A 488 39.12 -4.59 15.21
N ILE A 489 39.78 -4.66 16.38
CA ILE A 489 40.87 -5.62 16.64
C ILE A 489 40.35 -7.06 16.60
N ASP A 490 39.18 -7.27 17.21
CA ASP A 490 38.48 -8.56 17.29
C ASP A 490 37.84 -9.01 15.95
N TYR A 491 38.02 -8.26 14.85
CA TYR A 491 37.39 -8.59 13.57
C TYR A 491 38.09 -9.78 12.85
N PRO A 492 37.37 -10.86 12.47
CA PRO A 492 38.00 -12.15 12.11
C PRO A 492 38.66 -12.19 10.72
N ILE A 493 38.39 -11.22 9.82
CA ILE A 493 38.92 -11.27 8.44
C ILE A 493 40.18 -10.43 8.25
N ASN A 494 40.01 -9.11 8.16
CA ASN A 494 41.09 -8.17 7.88
C ASN A 494 40.89 -6.91 8.72
N SER A 495 41.22 -7.03 10.01
CA SER A 495 41.11 -5.96 11.00
C SER A 495 41.89 -4.71 10.61
N ILE A 496 43.08 -4.86 10.01
CA ILE A 496 43.92 -3.75 9.53
C ILE A 496 43.22 -3.00 8.38
N GLY A 497 42.70 -3.74 7.40
CA GLY A 497 41.96 -3.15 6.27
C GLY A 497 40.72 -2.38 6.74
N LEU A 498 39.95 -2.97 7.66
CA LEU A 498 38.80 -2.31 8.28
C LEU A 498 39.22 -1.03 9.03
N ALA A 499 40.29 -1.09 9.81
CA ALA A 499 40.83 0.06 10.54
C ALA A 499 41.26 1.20 9.60
N CYS A 500 41.94 0.90 8.49
CA CYS A 500 42.34 1.90 7.49
C CYS A 500 41.13 2.59 6.85
N ILE A 501 40.09 1.84 6.51
CA ILE A 501 38.85 2.38 5.92
C ILE A 501 38.11 3.25 6.94
N LEU A 502 37.99 2.78 8.20
CA LEU A 502 37.38 3.56 9.28
C LEU A 502 38.16 4.85 9.55
N PHE A 503 39.50 4.80 9.53
CA PHE A 503 40.34 6.00 9.69
C PHE A 503 40.10 7.02 8.57
N LEU A 504 40.06 6.57 7.31
CA LEU A 504 39.75 7.42 6.16
C LEU A 504 38.36 8.06 6.30
N TYR A 505 37.35 7.25 6.65
CA TYR A 505 35.98 7.74 6.87
C TYR A 505 35.93 8.76 8.02
N GLY A 506 36.61 8.49 9.13
CA GLY A 506 36.70 9.39 10.28
C GLY A 506 37.36 10.73 9.93
N PHE A 507 38.43 10.70 9.12
CA PHE A 507 39.07 11.91 8.60
C PHE A 507 38.12 12.74 7.72
N LEU A 508 37.39 12.08 6.81
CA LEU A 508 36.39 12.73 5.98
C LEU A 508 35.23 13.31 6.80
N LEU A 509 34.75 12.59 7.82
CA LEU A 509 33.67 13.05 8.69
C LEU A 509 34.11 14.22 9.59
N LYS A 510 35.36 14.22 10.04
CA LYS A 510 35.95 15.37 10.75
C LYS A 510 35.90 16.62 9.87
N LYS A 511 36.31 16.51 8.59
CA LYS A 511 36.35 17.63 7.62
C LYS A 511 34.97 18.05 7.13
N TYR A 512 34.10 17.09 6.84
CA TYR A 512 32.76 17.30 6.27
C TYR A 512 31.70 16.64 7.15
N SER A 513 31.09 17.42 8.05
CA SER A 513 30.10 16.91 9.03
C SER A 513 28.83 16.32 8.41
N GLN A 514 28.60 16.54 7.10
CA GLN A 514 27.41 16.08 6.37
C GLN A 514 27.64 14.77 5.62
N ILE A 515 28.90 14.28 5.53
CA ILE A 515 29.25 13.16 4.66
C ILE A 515 28.56 11.85 5.07
N TRP A 516 28.24 11.69 6.36
CA TRP A 516 27.53 10.53 6.88
C TRP A 516 26.14 10.33 6.25
N LEU A 517 25.50 11.42 5.78
CA LEU A 517 24.21 11.36 5.08
C LEU A 517 24.32 10.69 3.71
N ILE A 518 25.53 10.65 3.12
CA ILE A 518 25.80 9.92 1.89
C ILE A 518 26.32 8.53 2.24
N THR A 519 27.33 8.43 3.10
CA THR A 519 28.05 7.18 3.33
C THR A 519 27.22 6.13 4.05
N LEU A 520 26.45 6.48 5.09
CA LEU A 520 25.65 5.47 5.80
C LEU A 520 24.56 4.86 4.91
N PRO A 521 23.71 5.64 4.20
CA PRO A 521 22.74 5.03 3.29
C PRO A 521 23.38 4.28 2.12
N ALA A 522 24.56 4.71 1.64
CA ALA A 522 25.27 4.04 0.56
C ALA A 522 25.85 2.68 0.99
N LEU A 523 26.40 2.61 2.21
CA LEU A 523 27.05 1.41 2.72
C LEU A 523 26.06 0.42 3.36
N LEU A 524 24.85 0.87 3.71
CA LEU A 524 23.82 0.06 4.36
C LEU A 524 23.54 -1.29 3.67
N PRO A 525 23.34 -1.37 2.35
CA PRO A 525 23.14 -2.65 1.67
C PRO A 525 24.44 -3.35 1.25
N ILE A 526 25.61 -2.71 1.39
CA ILE A 526 26.91 -3.23 0.88
C ILE A 526 27.72 -3.89 1.99
N LEU A 527 27.76 -3.29 3.19
CA LEU A 527 28.56 -3.76 4.32
C LEU A 527 27.82 -4.85 5.11
N ASP A 528 27.85 -6.04 4.54
CA ASP A 528 27.15 -7.21 5.07
C ASP A 528 27.94 -8.50 4.87
N PHE A 529 29.07 -8.59 5.56
CA PHE A 529 30.00 -9.70 5.33
C PHE A 529 29.79 -10.89 6.28
N ALA A 530 28.61 -11.01 6.90
CA ALA A 530 28.25 -12.17 7.73
C ALA A 530 28.54 -13.54 7.06
N PRO A 531 28.34 -13.74 5.74
CA PRO A 531 28.69 -14.99 5.07
C PRO A 531 30.19 -15.29 4.97
N TRP A 532 31.06 -14.34 5.36
CA TRP A 532 32.52 -14.51 5.43
C TRP A 532 33.03 -14.43 6.87
N THR A 533 32.40 -13.62 7.73
CA THR A 533 32.82 -13.44 9.13
C THR A 533 32.15 -14.41 10.09
N GLY A 534 30.96 -14.90 9.78
CA GLY A 534 30.07 -15.59 10.72
C GLY A 534 29.30 -14.65 11.66
N ARG A 535 29.60 -13.34 11.65
CA ARG A 535 29.06 -12.37 12.62
C ARG A 535 27.92 -11.54 12.03
N PHE A 536 26.72 -11.66 12.62
CA PHE A 536 25.52 -10.92 12.16
C PHE A 536 24.80 -10.12 13.27
N PHE A 537 25.17 -10.28 14.54
CA PHE A 537 24.69 -9.45 15.66
C PHE A 537 25.35 -8.07 15.68
N PHE A 538 26.67 -8.04 15.49
CA PHE A 538 27.47 -6.82 15.35
C PHE A 538 28.23 -6.88 14.02
N SER A 539 27.82 -6.07 13.05
CA SER A 539 28.34 -6.12 11.68
C SER A 539 29.33 -4.98 11.40
N GLU A 540 29.95 -5.02 10.23
CA GLU A 540 30.86 -3.97 9.75
C GLU A 540 30.16 -2.62 9.68
N PHE A 541 28.88 -2.62 9.30
CA PHE A 541 28.08 -1.41 9.23
C PHE A 541 27.90 -0.73 10.61
N ASP A 542 27.84 -1.49 11.70
CA ASP A 542 27.73 -0.94 13.06
C ASP A 542 28.99 -0.13 13.44
N HIS A 543 30.18 -0.50 12.94
CA HIS A 543 31.42 0.26 13.15
C HIS A 543 31.32 1.68 12.55
N PHE A 544 30.72 1.82 11.37
CA PHE A 544 30.53 3.13 10.73
C PHE A 544 29.54 4.00 11.50
N ILE A 545 28.48 3.42 12.07
CA ILE A 545 27.54 4.15 12.92
C ILE A 545 28.25 4.62 14.20
N LEU A 546 28.94 3.73 14.90
CA LEU A 546 29.66 4.08 16.13
C LEU A 546 30.70 5.17 15.90
N LEU A 547 31.49 5.08 14.83
CA LEU A 547 32.46 6.12 14.46
C LEU A 547 31.76 7.45 14.12
N THR A 548 30.60 7.39 13.47
CA THR A 548 29.79 8.59 13.17
C THR A 548 29.33 9.28 14.45
N LEU A 549 28.81 8.51 15.41
CA LEU A 549 28.37 9.01 16.71
C LEU A 549 29.54 9.56 17.52
N ALA A 550 30.64 8.81 17.64
CA ALA A 550 31.83 9.21 18.39
C ALA A 550 32.37 10.57 17.91
N ILE A 551 32.55 10.74 16.60
CA ILE A 551 33.06 11.99 16.02
C ILE A 551 32.04 13.13 16.18
N ASN A 552 30.75 12.90 15.92
CA ASN A 552 29.76 13.97 16.07
C ASN A 552 29.60 14.45 17.50
N ILE A 553 29.64 13.54 18.48
CA ILE A 553 29.60 13.86 19.91
C ILE A 553 30.88 14.61 20.32
N TRP A 554 32.06 14.17 19.89
CA TRP A 554 33.34 14.82 20.19
C TRP A 554 33.36 16.31 19.81
N TYR A 555 32.78 16.64 18.66
CA TYR A 555 32.72 18.01 18.14
C TYR A 555 31.42 18.76 18.49
N GLY A 556 30.60 18.27 19.42
CA GLY A 556 29.35 18.93 19.82
C GLY A 556 28.32 19.07 18.68
N ARG A 557 28.36 18.20 17.66
CA ARG A 557 27.56 18.29 16.42
C ARG A 557 26.19 17.64 16.55
N HIS A 558 25.46 17.98 17.59
CA HIS A 558 24.15 17.43 17.90
C HIS A 558 23.17 18.52 18.38
N LEU A 559 21.87 18.31 18.15
CA LEU A 559 20.80 19.18 18.64
C LEU A 559 19.72 18.34 19.30
N ASN A 560 18.75 18.99 19.97
CA ASN A 560 17.56 18.30 20.48
C ASN A 560 16.92 17.44 19.36
N PRO A 561 16.72 16.12 19.59
CA PRO A 561 16.24 15.17 18.58
C PRO A 561 14.88 15.53 17.97
N PHE A 562 14.05 16.29 18.69
CA PHE A 562 12.69 16.63 18.23
C PHE A 562 12.54 18.10 17.81
N ARG A 563 13.64 18.85 17.69
CA ARG A 563 13.64 20.30 17.42
C ARG A 563 12.85 20.72 16.18
N TYR A 564 12.90 19.93 15.11
CA TYR A 564 12.26 20.24 13.82
C TYR A 564 10.96 19.45 13.57
N PHE A 565 10.48 18.72 14.57
CA PHE A 565 9.28 17.89 14.47
C PHE A 565 8.10 18.60 15.13
N LYS A 566 6.89 18.40 14.59
CA LYS A 566 5.67 18.88 15.24
C LYS A 566 5.44 18.13 16.57
N LYS A 567 4.69 18.74 17.50
CA LYS A 567 4.37 18.14 18.81
C LYS A 567 3.71 16.76 18.69
N THR A 568 2.80 16.58 17.73
CA THR A 568 2.12 15.30 17.47
C THR A 568 3.11 14.20 17.08
N ALA A 569 4.04 14.49 16.17
CA ALA A 569 5.09 13.56 15.76
C ALA A 569 6.00 13.19 16.94
N THR A 570 6.33 14.18 17.77
CA THR A 570 7.19 14.00 18.95
C THR A 570 6.55 13.08 19.98
N ILE A 571 5.26 13.28 20.28
CA ILE A 571 4.50 12.43 21.21
C ILE A 571 4.45 10.99 20.68
N LEU A 572 4.06 10.80 19.42
CA LEU A 572 3.96 9.47 18.81
C LEU A 572 5.31 8.74 18.78
N LEU A 573 6.40 9.43 18.40
CA LEU A 573 7.74 8.84 18.39
C LEU A 573 8.24 8.51 19.79
N SER A 574 7.95 9.36 20.78
CA SER A 574 8.35 9.13 22.17
C SER A 574 7.61 7.93 22.77
N LEU A 575 6.29 7.84 22.53
CA LEU A 575 5.48 6.70 22.93
C LEU A 575 5.95 5.41 22.25
N PHE A 576 6.21 5.47 20.94
CA PHE A 576 6.75 4.34 20.19
C PHE A 576 8.09 3.88 20.76
N PHE A 577 9.04 4.81 20.97
CA PHE A 577 10.37 4.47 21.49
C PHE A 577 10.30 3.91 22.91
N ALA A 578 9.43 4.45 23.77
CA ALA A 578 9.20 3.93 25.11
C ALA A 578 8.65 2.50 25.08
N LEU A 579 7.60 2.26 24.28
CA LEU A 579 7.01 0.93 24.12
C LEU A 579 8.02 -0.06 23.53
N TYR A 580 8.75 0.35 22.49
CA TYR A 580 9.79 -0.47 21.86
C TYR A 580 10.90 -0.86 22.85
N THR A 581 11.26 0.06 23.76
CA THR A 581 12.24 -0.22 24.82
C THR A 581 11.69 -1.16 25.87
N ILE A 582 10.42 -1.03 26.26
CA ILE A 582 9.75 -1.98 27.16
C ILE A 582 9.80 -3.38 26.55
N ASN A 583 9.39 -3.52 25.29
CA ASN A 583 9.34 -4.82 24.60
C ASN A 583 10.72 -5.42 24.34
N LEU A 584 11.75 -4.59 24.17
CA LEU A 584 13.15 -5.03 24.19
C LEU A 584 13.53 -5.61 25.56
N LEU A 585 13.19 -4.92 26.64
CA LEU A 585 13.53 -5.36 27.99
C LEU A 585 12.78 -6.65 28.36
N THR A 586 11.52 -6.79 27.94
CA THR A 586 10.72 -8.00 28.14
C THR A 586 11.37 -9.23 27.52
N SER A 587 11.94 -9.13 26.31
CA SER A 587 12.60 -10.27 25.65
C SER A 587 14.07 -10.45 26.03
N LEU A 588 14.75 -9.38 26.47
CA LEU A 588 16.15 -9.42 26.89
C LEU A 588 16.32 -9.99 28.31
N LEU A 589 15.34 -9.78 29.20
CA LEU A 589 15.41 -10.19 30.60
C LEU A 589 14.70 -11.53 30.86
N PRO A 590 15.26 -12.42 31.70
CA PRO A 590 16.55 -12.30 32.38
C PRO A 590 17.73 -12.41 31.40
N LEU A 591 18.84 -11.74 31.72
CA LEU A 591 20.06 -11.79 30.91
C LEU A 591 20.59 -13.22 30.87
N GLN A 592 20.67 -13.78 29.67
CA GLN A 592 21.32 -15.06 29.42
C GLN A 592 22.83 -14.94 29.66
N SER A 593 23.48 -16.01 30.13
CA SER A 593 24.94 -16.07 30.23
C SER A 593 25.58 -15.79 28.87
N ILE A 594 26.65 -14.99 28.85
CA ILE A 594 27.41 -14.71 27.63
C ILE A 594 28.32 -15.91 27.35
N ASP A 595 27.81 -16.86 26.59
CA ASP A 595 28.52 -18.04 26.09
C ASP A 595 28.81 -17.91 24.57
N GLU A 596 29.38 -18.96 23.96
CA GLU A 596 29.71 -18.99 22.53
C GLU A 596 28.45 -18.91 21.62
N ASN A 597 27.25 -19.15 22.18
CA ASN A 597 25.98 -19.20 21.44
C ASN A 597 25.18 -17.90 21.54
N ALA A 598 25.45 -17.07 22.56
CA ALA A 598 24.72 -15.85 22.88
C ALA A 598 24.58 -14.87 21.70
N PHE A 599 25.60 -14.74 20.85
CA PHE A 599 25.62 -13.81 19.71
C PHE A 599 25.69 -14.49 18.35
N SER A 600 25.38 -15.79 18.29
CA SER A 600 25.43 -16.58 17.07
C SER A 600 24.12 -17.31 16.75
N ASN A 601 23.22 -17.48 17.73
CA ASN A 601 21.94 -18.17 17.53
C ASN A 601 20.72 -17.22 17.67
N TYR A 602 19.72 -17.40 16.81
CA TYR A 602 18.45 -16.67 16.82
C TYR A 602 17.56 -17.00 18.03
N TYR A 603 17.79 -18.14 18.68
CA TYR A 603 17.05 -18.57 19.88
C TYR A 603 17.56 -17.92 21.18
N SER A 604 18.69 -17.22 21.13
CA SER A 604 19.22 -16.48 22.28
C SER A 604 18.35 -15.26 22.61
N HIS A 605 18.28 -14.90 23.90
CA HIS A 605 17.62 -13.67 24.36
C HIS A 605 18.23 -12.42 23.71
N TYR A 606 19.52 -12.46 23.35
CA TYR A 606 20.20 -11.34 22.70
C TYR A 606 19.74 -11.10 21.26
N ASN A 607 19.00 -12.03 20.63
CA ASN A 607 18.42 -11.79 19.30
C ASN A 607 17.51 -10.54 19.31
N SER A 608 16.91 -10.23 20.45
CA SER A 608 16.19 -8.98 20.70
C SER A 608 17.05 -7.74 20.40
N LEU A 609 18.33 -7.71 20.80
CA LEU A 609 19.27 -6.62 20.50
C LEU A 609 19.56 -6.52 19.00
N ARG A 610 19.72 -7.66 18.31
CA ARG A 610 19.97 -7.71 16.86
C ARG A 610 18.83 -7.06 16.08
N VAL A 611 17.58 -7.31 16.48
CA VAL A 611 16.39 -6.71 15.86
C VAL A 611 16.26 -5.24 16.28
N ALA A 612 16.40 -4.95 17.57
CA ALA A 612 16.19 -3.62 18.14
C ALA A 612 17.19 -2.56 17.65
N LYS A 613 18.45 -2.94 17.37
CA LYS A 613 19.51 -1.98 17.04
C LYS A 613 19.15 -1.06 15.86
N GLY A 614 18.33 -1.51 14.91
CA GLY A 614 17.91 -0.69 13.77
C GLY A 614 17.17 0.59 14.19
N VAL A 615 16.25 0.47 15.16
CA VAL A 615 15.51 1.61 15.73
C VAL A 615 16.45 2.46 16.59
N PHE A 616 17.23 1.85 17.48
CA PHE A 616 18.14 2.57 18.35
C PHE A 616 19.20 3.37 17.57
N TRP A 617 19.78 2.80 16.51
CA TRP A 617 20.69 3.51 15.62
C TRP A 617 20.02 4.69 14.93
N ALA A 618 18.77 4.57 14.49
CA ALA A 618 18.04 5.68 13.91
C ALA A 618 17.89 6.83 14.95
N PHE A 619 17.44 6.52 16.16
CA PHE A 619 17.23 7.50 17.22
C PHE A 619 18.55 8.16 17.69
N LEU A 620 19.65 7.41 17.76
CA LEU A 620 20.98 7.96 18.10
C LEU A 620 21.53 8.89 17.01
N LEU A 621 21.18 8.66 15.74
CA LEU A 621 21.56 9.55 14.63
C LEU A 621 20.67 10.80 14.53
N LEU A 622 19.49 10.81 15.14
CA LEU A 622 18.51 11.90 15.03
C LEU A 622 19.03 13.27 15.53
N PRO A 623 19.75 13.37 16.67
CA PRO A 623 20.41 14.62 17.07
C PRO A 623 21.40 15.16 16.02
N SER A 624 22.18 14.27 15.40
CA SER A 624 23.14 14.62 14.33
C SER A 624 22.43 15.02 13.04
N LEU A 625 21.28 14.39 12.73
CA LEU A 625 20.42 14.75 11.61
C LEU A 625 19.90 16.19 11.76
N ASN A 626 19.39 16.55 12.94
CA ASN A 626 18.89 17.91 13.18
C ASN A 626 20.02 18.94 13.12
N TYR A 627 21.21 18.62 13.64
CA TYR A 627 22.38 19.48 13.51
C TYR A 627 22.72 19.74 12.03
N THR A 628 22.85 18.68 11.22
CA THR A 628 23.14 18.83 9.79
C THR A 628 22.02 19.54 9.02
N TYR A 629 20.76 19.31 9.38
CA TYR A 629 19.60 20.01 8.83
C TYR A 629 19.62 21.52 9.13
N GLN A 630 20.12 21.94 10.29
CA GLN A 630 20.32 23.35 10.59
C GLN A 630 21.43 23.97 9.72
N GLN A 631 22.49 23.21 9.45
CA GLN A 631 23.70 23.70 8.77
C GLN A 631 23.55 23.78 7.24
N THR A 632 22.79 22.90 6.61
CA THR A 632 22.64 22.87 5.15
C THR A 632 21.20 22.68 4.72
N SER A 633 20.79 23.41 3.69
CA SER A 633 19.50 23.17 3.02
C SER A 633 19.51 21.90 2.16
N ARG A 634 20.68 21.30 1.90
CA ARG A 634 20.86 20.15 1.01
C ARG A 634 20.76 18.78 1.71
N THR A 635 20.44 18.72 3.00
CA THR A 635 20.36 17.47 3.79
C THR A 635 19.54 16.39 3.09
N LYS A 636 18.37 16.76 2.52
CA LYS A 636 17.48 15.85 1.79
C LYS A 636 18.12 15.32 0.50
N GLU A 637 18.85 16.16 -0.23
CA GLU A 637 19.57 15.75 -1.45
C GLU A 637 20.73 14.80 -1.12
N LEU A 638 21.51 15.10 -0.08
CA LEU A 638 22.64 14.27 0.34
C LEU A 638 22.18 12.87 0.76
N PHE A 639 21.10 12.78 1.53
CA PHE A 639 20.49 11.50 1.89
C PHE A 639 20.02 10.72 0.66
N ALA A 640 19.34 11.39 -0.28
CA ALA A 640 18.91 10.77 -1.53
C ALA A 640 20.10 10.28 -2.38
N TYR A 641 21.20 11.02 -2.47
CA TYR A 641 22.40 10.56 -3.16
C TYR A 641 23.04 9.35 -2.47
N GLY A 642 23.05 9.31 -1.14
CA GLY A 642 23.47 8.13 -0.39
C GLY A 642 22.64 6.90 -0.76
N ILE A 643 21.31 7.04 -0.75
CA ILE A 643 20.39 5.96 -1.17
C ILE A 643 20.67 5.50 -2.59
N LEU A 644 20.89 6.42 -3.53
CA LEU A 644 21.16 6.08 -4.94
C LEU A 644 22.50 5.37 -5.12
N LEU A 645 23.53 5.73 -4.35
CA LEU A 645 24.80 5.02 -4.35
C LEU A 645 24.65 3.61 -3.78
N GLY A 646 23.88 3.44 -2.70
CA GLY A 646 23.56 2.12 -2.15
C GLY A 646 22.76 1.28 -3.14
N LEU A 647 21.76 1.87 -3.82
CA LEU A 647 21.01 1.21 -4.89
C LEU A 647 21.91 0.79 -6.05
N THR A 648 22.87 1.64 -6.44
CA THR A 648 23.88 1.28 -7.45
C THR A 648 24.70 0.07 -7.02
N GLY A 649 25.13 0.03 -5.75
CA GLY A 649 25.84 -1.11 -5.19
C GLY A 649 25.02 -2.41 -5.26
N VAL A 650 23.74 -2.35 -4.87
CA VAL A 650 22.83 -3.50 -4.99
C VAL A 650 22.69 -3.93 -6.44
N ILE A 651 22.46 -2.99 -7.37
CA ILE A 651 22.32 -3.30 -8.80
C ILE A 651 23.56 -4.02 -9.34
N LEU A 652 24.75 -3.48 -9.05
CA LEU A 652 26.01 -4.09 -9.51
C LEU A 652 26.17 -5.50 -8.93
N SER A 653 25.90 -5.68 -7.64
CA SER A 653 26.00 -7.00 -7.00
C SER A 653 24.96 -8.01 -7.54
N SER A 654 23.72 -7.57 -7.82
CA SER A 654 22.66 -8.42 -8.38
C SER A 654 22.94 -8.82 -9.83
N ILE A 655 23.41 -7.87 -10.66
CA ILE A 655 23.80 -8.16 -12.05
C ILE A 655 24.98 -9.14 -12.06
N TRP A 656 25.95 -8.92 -11.16
CA TRP A 656 27.09 -9.80 -10.98
C TRP A 656 26.69 -11.22 -10.56
N GLU A 657 25.85 -11.35 -9.53
CA GLU A 657 25.30 -12.62 -9.07
C GLU A 657 24.57 -13.36 -10.20
N ARG A 658 23.71 -12.66 -10.96
CA ARG A 658 23.01 -13.26 -12.11
C ARG A 658 23.95 -13.68 -13.23
N PHE A 659 24.95 -12.86 -13.53
CA PHE A 659 25.94 -13.19 -14.55
C PHE A 659 26.69 -14.48 -14.18
N LEU A 660 27.05 -14.65 -12.90
CA LEU A 660 27.76 -15.83 -12.42
C LEU A 660 26.88 -17.09 -12.40
N PHE A 661 25.64 -17.02 -11.91
CA PHE A 661 24.83 -18.23 -11.67
C PHE A 661 23.91 -18.60 -12.85
N PRO A 662 22.69 -18.02 -13.02
CA PRO A 662 21.76 -18.45 -14.07
C PRO A 662 22.06 -17.86 -15.46
N GLY A 663 22.84 -16.78 -15.55
CA GLY A 663 22.96 -15.92 -16.73
C GLY A 663 21.97 -14.75 -16.73
N LEU A 664 22.30 -13.65 -17.41
CA LEU A 664 21.52 -12.38 -17.36
C LEU A 664 20.12 -12.48 -18.01
N PHE A 665 19.96 -13.32 -19.04
CA PHE A 665 18.72 -13.43 -19.81
C PHE A 665 17.98 -14.77 -19.62
N ASN A 666 18.43 -15.59 -18.67
CA ASN A 666 17.76 -16.83 -18.33
C ASN A 666 16.61 -16.55 -17.33
N PHE A 667 15.36 -16.68 -17.77
CA PHE A 667 14.19 -16.44 -16.92
C PHE A 667 13.40 -17.72 -16.59
N SER A 668 13.93 -18.89 -16.94
CA SER A 668 13.31 -20.19 -16.67
C SER A 668 13.87 -20.85 -15.40
N SER A 669 15.09 -20.51 -14.97
CA SER A 669 15.67 -21.01 -13.72
C SER A 669 14.92 -20.47 -12.48
N ASP A 670 14.85 -21.28 -11.43
CA ASP A 670 14.27 -20.95 -10.11
C ASP A 670 15.19 -20.11 -9.21
N TYR A 671 16.31 -19.61 -9.75
CA TYR A 671 17.30 -18.83 -9.02
C TYR A 671 16.80 -17.42 -8.68
N ARG A 672 16.69 -17.13 -7.38
CA ARG A 672 16.33 -15.80 -6.86
C ARG A 672 17.57 -15.08 -6.33
N ILE A 673 17.77 -13.85 -6.76
CA ILE A 673 18.91 -13.03 -6.33
C ILE A 673 18.82 -12.64 -4.86
N THR A 674 19.98 -12.57 -4.21
CA THR A 674 20.14 -12.17 -2.81
C THR A 674 21.05 -10.96 -2.64
N ALA A 675 21.83 -10.63 -3.67
CA ALA A 675 22.86 -9.59 -3.66
C ALA A 675 23.79 -9.75 -2.44
N LEU A 676 24.09 -8.66 -1.74
CA LEU A 676 24.86 -8.67 -0.50
C LEU A 676 23.99 -8.82 0.76
N PHE A 677 22.68 -9.09 0.65
CA PHE A 677 21.81 -9.20 1.82
C PHE A 677 21.95 -10.56 2.50
N SER A 678 22.90 -10.68 3.43
CA SER A 678 23.11 -11.88 4.26
C SER A 678 21.89 -12.24 5.10
N SER A 679 21.03 -11.27 5.42
CA SER A 679 19.77 -11.53 6.11
C SER A 679 18.84 -12.46 5.33
N MET A 680 19.10 -12.68 4.04
CA MET A 680 18.36 -13.63 3.21
C MET A 680 18.75 -15.10 3.44
N HIS A 681 19.68 -15.43 4.35
CA HIS A 681 20.11 -16.82 4.62
C HIS A 681 19.03 -17.71 5.22
N THR A 682 18.03 -17.11 5.87
CA THR A 682 16.79 -17.76 6.32
C THR A 682 15.61 -17.47 5.38
N GLY A 683 15.88 -16.96 4.17
CA GLY A 683 14.90 -16.44 3.24
C GLY A 683 14.42 -15.02 3.58
N GLY A 684 13.17 -14.70 3.22
CA GLY A 684 12.56 -13.38 3.48
C GLY A 684 12.51 -12.46 2.26
N GLY A 685 12.04 -11.23 2.48
CA GLY A 685 11.78 -10.22 1.44
C GLY A 685 12.65 -8.95 1.59
N HIS A 686 13.86 -9.08 2.11
CA HIS A 686 14.67 -7.92 2.52
C HIS A 686 15.17 -7.09 1.34
N ILE A 687 15.71 -7.74 0.30
CA ILE A 687 16.11 -7.09 -0.96
C ILE A 687 14.90 -6.46 -1.66
N ASP A 688 13.77 -7.18 -1.66
CA ASP A 688 12.49 -6.75 -2.22
C ASP A 688 12.02 -5.43 -1.57
N THR A 689 12.00 -5.37 -0.24
CA THR A 689 11.66 -4.16 0.51
C THR A 689 12.65 -3.03 0.25
N TYR A 690 13.96 -3.31 0.20
CA TYR A 690 14.99 -2.30 -0.07
C TYR A 690 14.79 -1.65 -1.44
N LEU A 691 14.60 -2.44 -2.50
CA LEU A 691 14.42 -1.95 -3.87
C LEU A 691 13.21 -1.03 -3.97
N VAL A 692 12.06 -1.51 -3.50
CA VAL A 692 10.80 -0.76 -3.54
C VAL A 692 10.88 0.54 -2.71
N THR A 693 11.62 0.53 -1.60
CA THR A 693 11.81 1.74 -0.77
C THR A 693 12.72 2.77 -1.46
N THR A 694 13.73 2.32 -2.21
CA THR A 694 14.79 3.20 -2.73
C THR A 694 14.57 3.68 -4.18
N ILE A 695 13.91 2.89 -5.03
CA ILE A 695 13.64 3.25 -6.44
C ILE A 695 12.97 4.63 -6.62
N PRO A 696 11.98 5.05 -5.79
CA PRO A 696 11.38 6.38 -5.94
C PRO A 696 12.39 7.54 -5.85
N PHE A 697 13.51 7.37 -5.14
CA PHE A 697 14.55 8.39 -5.03
C PHE A 697 15.28 8.68 -6.33
N ILE A 698 15.22 7.79 -7.34
CA ILE A 698 15.79 8.03 -8.68
C ILE A 698 15.22 9.32 -9.30
N SER A 699 13.95 9.64 -8.98
CA SER A 699 13.28 10.84 -9.46
C SER A 699 14.03 12.15 -9.15
N ILE A 700 14.85 12.18 -8.09
CA ILE A 700 15.65 13.36 -7.73
C ILE A 700 16.65 13.76 -8.82
N LEU A 701 17.12 12.79 -9.63
CA LEU A 701 18.06 13.02 -10.74
C LEU A 701 17.42 13.82 -11.89
N PHE A 702 16.09 13.82 -11.98
CA PHE A 702 15.34 14.56 -12.99
C PHE A 702 14.90 15.96 -12.53
N PHE A 703 15.30 16.40 -11.32
CA PHE A 703 15.03 17.75 -10.82
C PHE A 703 16.13 18.75 -11.24
N ASN A 704 15.72 19.98 -11.55
CA ASN A 704 16.52 21.07 -12.16
C ASN A 704 17.99 21.13 -11.72
N SER A 705 18.92 21.11 -12.68
CA SER A 705 20.34 21.37 -12.43
C SER A 705 21.10 21.74 -13.70
N ASN A 706 22.29 22.34 -13.52
CA ASN A 706 23.18 22.74 -14.60
C ASN A 706 23.74 21.55 -15.43
N TYR A 707 23.76 20.34 -14.87
CA TYR A 707 24.25 19.10 -15.53
C TYR A 707 23.11 18.17 -15.96
N HIS A 708 22.12 18.72 -16.68
CA HIS A 708 20.87 18.04 -16.99
C HIS A 708 21.07 16.72 -17.77
N LEU A 709 21.96 16.68 -18.77
CA LEU A 709 22.13 15.49 -19.62
C LEU A 709 22.68 14.29 -18.85
N ILE A 710 23.79 14.46 -18.11
CA ILE A 710 24.42 13.38 -17.34
C ILE A 710 23.45 12.84 -16.29
N ARG A 711 22.73 13.71 -15.59
CA ARG A 711 21.76 13.29 -14.57
C ARG A 711 20.57 12.55 -15.16
N VAL A 712 20.06 12.99 -16.31
CA VAL A 712 19.00 12.26 -17.04
C VAL A 712 19.50 10.89 -17.49
N LEU A 713 20.68 10.80 -18.11
CA LEU A 713 21.26 9.53 -18.55
C LEU A 713 21.47 8.57 -17.37
N SER A 714 22.08 9.05 -16.28
CA SER A 714 22.28 8.26 -15.06
C SER A 714 20.94 7.83 -14.43
N GLY A 715 19.94 8.73 -14.37
CA GLY A 715 18.62 8.41 -13.83
C GLY A 715 17.88 7.37 -14.67
N THR A 716 17.93 7.48 -15.99
CA THR A 716 17.34 6.49 -16.90
C THR A 716 18.07 5.15 -16.82
N CYS A 717 19.40 5.15 -16.77
CA CYS A 717 20.19 3.94 -16.61
C CYS A 717 19.90 3.22 -15.28
N LEU A 718 19.88 3.97 -14.17
CA LEU A 718 19.51 3.44 -12.85
C LEU A 718 18.07 2.93 -12.84
N PHE A 719 17.14 3.61 -13.50
CA PHE A 719 15.75 3.14 -13.61
C PHE A 719 15.66 1.80 -14.37
N ILE A 720 16.29 1.69 -15.54
CA ILE A 720 16.28 0.44 -16.34
C ILE A 720 16.89 -0.71 -15.56
N THR A 721 18.06 -0.49 -14.98
CA THR A 721 18.80 -1.54 -14.26
C THR A 721 18.15 -1.90 -12.94
N SER A 722 17.60 -0.94 -12.19
CA SER A 722 16.80 -1.24 -10.99
C SER A 722 15.50 -1.97 -11.29
N LEU A 723 14.82 -1.64 -12.41
CA LEU A 723 13.63 -2.35 -12.87
C LEU A 723 13.97 -3.80 -13.23
N TYR A 724 15.06 -4.02 -13.98
CA TYR A 724 15.57 -5.36 -14.25
C TYR A 724 15.84 -6.11 -12.93
N VAL A 725 16.59 -5.53 -11.99
CA VAL A 725 16.93 -6.16 -10.71
C VAL A 725 15.66 -6.51 -9.91
N LEU A 726 14.68 -5.61 -9.84
CA LEU A 726 13.40 -5.86 -9.19
C LEU A 726 12.63 -7.02 -9.85
N LEU A 727 12.62 -7.10 -11.17
CA LEU A 727 11.95 -8.16 -11.93
C LEU A 727 12.64 -9.53 -11.82
N VAL A 728 13.88 -9.59 -11.37
CA VAL A 728 14.63 -10.85 -11.31
C VAL A 728 14.76 -11.37 -9.88
N THR A 729 14.13 -10.69 -8.92
CA THR A 729 13.84 -11.27 -7.60
C THR A 729 12.71 -12.30 -7.66
N PHE A 730 11.98 -12.38 -8.79
CA PHE A 730 10.85 -13.27 -9.04
C PHE A 730 9.77 -13.21 -7.95
N SER A 731 9.57 -12.02 -7.40
CA SER A 731 8.70 -11.78 -6.25
C SER A 731 7.47 -10.95 -6.66
N ARG A 732 6.27 -11.51 -6.43
CA ARG A 732 4.99 -10.88 -6.83
C ARG A 732 4.73 -9.56 -6.08
N GLY A 733 5.08 -9.51 -4.79
CA GLY A 733 4.87 -8.34 -3.93
C GLY A 733 5.52 -7.06 -4.48
N PRO A 734 6.83 -7.06 -4.78
CA PRO A 734 7.52 -5.94 -5.42
C PRO A 734 6.95 -5.51 -6.77
N TYR A 735 6.44 -6.43 -7.59
CA TYR A 735 5.90 -6.08 -8.91
C TYR A 735 4.62 -5.27 -8.76
N PHE A 736 3.75 -5.71 -7.85
CA PHE A 736 2.54 -5.00 -7.49
C PHE A 736 2.86 -3.64 -6.84
N ALA A 737 3.81 -3.63 -5.90
CA ALA A 737 4.26 -2.40 -5.24
C ALA A 737 4.82 -1.37 -6.24
N PHE A 738 5.70 -1.81 -7.14
CA PHE A 738 6.30 -0.95 -8.15
C PHE A 738 5.26 -0.34 -9.09
N SER A 739 4.26 -1.12 -9.51
CA SER A 739 3.18 -0.66 -10.39
C SER A 739 2.37 0.48 -9.74
N ILE A 740 1.98 0.31 -8.47
CA ILE A 740 1.30 1.34 -7.69
C ILE A 740 2.20 2.56 -7.50
N GLN A 741 3.46 2.35 -7.13
CA GLN A 741 4.42 3.43 -6.91
C GLN A 741 4.65 4.28 -8.15
N LEU A 742 4.74 3.66 -9.33
CA LEU A 742 4.93 4.37 -10.59
C LEU A 742 3.74 5.29 -10.90
N ILE A 743 2.51 4.79 -10.69
CA ILE A 743 1.28 5.58 -10.84
C ILE A 743 1.26 6.72 -9.83
N MET A 744 1.47 6.42 -8.54
CA MET A 744 1.44 7.41 -7.47
C MET A 744 2.50 8.50 -7.66
N LEU A 745 3.75 8.12 -7.94
CA LEU A 745 4.85 9.06 -8.14
C LEU A 745 4.58 9.97 -9.35
N SER A 746 4.08 9.40 -10.45
CA SER A 746 3.71 10.17 -11.64
C SER A 746 2.63 11.21 -11.33
N ILE A 747 1.57 10.83 -10.61
CA ILE A 747 0.50 11.73 -10.18
C ILE A 747 1.03 12.83 -9.25
N PHE A 748 1.83 12.47 -8.24
CA PHE A 748 2.33 13.41 -7.25
C PHE A 748 3.35 14.40 -7.82
N LEU A 749 4.28 13.92 -8.67
CA LEU A 749 5.21 14.79 -9.37
C LEU A 749 4.47 15.75 -10.31
N PHE A 750 3.42 15.27 -10.99
CA PHE A 750 2.56 16.12 -11.81
C PHE A 750 1.88 17.23 -11.00
N ILE A 751 1.33 16.92 -9.84
CA ILE A 751 0.70 17.90 -8.92
C ILE A 751 1.72 18.94 -8.43
N SER A 752 2.95 18.52 -8.11
CA SER A 752 3.97 19.37 -7.50
C SER A 752 4.56 20.45 -8.43
N ARG A 753 4.60 20.27 -9.75
CA ARG A 753 5.28 21.16 -10.72
C ARG A 753 4.57 22.50 -11.03
N LYS A 754 3.47 22.82 -10.34
CA LYS A 754 2.53 23.92 -10.61
C LYS A 754 3.07 25.37 -10.46
N LYS A 755 4.38 25.65 -10.48
CA LYS A 755 4.91 27.04 -10.46
C LYS A 755 6.32 27.26 -11.04
N GLN A 756 7.11 26.22 -11.28
CA GLN A 756 8.57 26.39 -11.33
C GLN A 756 9.24 26.42 -12.70
N GLN A 757 8.57 26.22 -13.84
CA GLN A 757 9.17 26.58 -15.14
C GLN A 757 8.17 26.47 -16.31
N LYS A 758 8.29 27.41 -17.26
CA LYS A 758 7.93 27.19 -18.66
C LYS A 758 8.57 25.87 -19.07
N LEU A 759 7.77 24.83 -19.26
CA LEU A 759 8.26 23.54 -19.75
C LEU A 759 8.80 23.75 -21.15
N ASN A 760 10.13 23.86 -21.29
CA ASN A 760 10.74 23.71 -22.61
C ASN A 760 10.40 22.29 -23.07
N TRP A 761 9.64 22.19 -24.17
CA TRP A 761 9.04 20.96 -24.66
C TRP A 761 10.07 19.86 -24.96
N LYS A 762 11.36 20.22 -25.06
CA LYS A 762 12.51 19.32 -25.14
C LYS A 762 12.61 18.32 -23.96
N ASN A 763 12.08 18.64 -22.77
CA ASN A 763 12.16 17.76 -21.59
C ASN A 763 10.91 16.89 -21.36
N GLY A 764 9.85 17.04 -22.18
CA GLY A 764 8.65 16.18 -22.15
C GLY A 764 8.85 14.80 -22.79
N GLY A 765 9.95 14.62 -23.54
CA GLY A 765 10.25 13.36 -24.24
C GLY A 765 10.62 12.17 -23.35
N LEU A 766 10.93 12.38 -22.06
CA LEU A 766 11.33 11.29 -21.16
C LEU A 766 10.17 10.43 -20.67
N ILE A 767 8.96 10.98 -20.53
CA ILE A 767 7.80 10.22 -20.05
C ILE A 767 7.39 9.13 -21.05
N PRO A 768 7.24 9.42 -22.36
CA PRO A 768 7.00 8.37 -23.38
C PRO A 768 8.11 7.31 -23.41
N ILE A 769 9.38 7.72 -23.27
CA ILE A 769 10.52 6.80 -23.26
C ILE A 769 10.46 5.86 -22.05
N ILE A 770 10.20 6.39 -20.84
CA ILE A 770 10.05 5.58 -19.63
C ILE A 770 8.85 4.62 -19.75
N LEU A 771 7.72 5.09 -20.29
CA LEU A 771 6.55 4.25 -20.54
C LEU A 771 6.81 3.15 -21.57
N LEU A 772 7.70 3.36 -22.54
CA LEU A 772 8.10 2.37 -23.55
C LEU A 772 9.17 1.39 -23.01
N ILE A 773 10.05 1.83 -22.11
CA ILE A 773 11.06 1.00 -21.46
C ILE A 773 10.44 -0.07 -20.57
N ILE A 774 9.38 0.25 -19.83
CA ILE A 774 8.73 -0.69 -18.90
C ILE A 774 8.32 -1.99 -19.60
N PRO A 775 7.51 -1.99 -20.68
CA PRO A 775 7.16 -3.23 -21.36
C PRO A 775 8.39 -3.91 -22.00
N LEU A 776 9.36 -3.13 -22.50
CA LEU A 776 10.58 -3.68 -23.11
C LEU A 776 11.38 -4.56 -22.13
N VAL A 777 11.52 -4.11 -20.87
CA VAL A 777 12.25 -4.85 -19.83
C VAL A 777 11.38 -5.95 -19.19
N SER A 778 10.08 -5.69 -19.02
CA SER A 778 9.18 -6.59 -18.30
C SER A 778 8.70 -7.79 -19.12
N ILE A 779 8.45 -7.63 -20.43
CA ILE A 779 7.89 -8.71 -21.28
C ILE A 779 8.76 -9.97 -21.29
N PRO A 780 10.10 -9.90 -21.48
CA PRO A 780 10.95 -11.10 -21.45
C PRO A 780 10.86 -11.86 -20.13
N VAL A 781 10.77 -11.14 -19.01
CA VAL A 781 10.66 -11.75 -17.67
C VAL A 781 9.30 -12.42 -17.50
N PHE A 782 8.20 -11.73 -17.84
CA PHE A 782 6.84 -12.28 -17.72
C PHE A 782 6.57 -13.46 -18.66
N LYS A 783 7.33 -13.57 -19.76
CA LYS A 783 7.30 -14.75 -20.63
C LYS A 783 8.08 -15.95 -20.07
N GLY A 784 8.87 -15.79 -19.02
CA GLY A 784 9.63 -16.88 -18.41
C GLY A 784 8.75 -17.88 -17.66
N ASP A 785 9.06 -19.17 -17.77
CA ASP A 785 8.26 -20.26 -17.19
C ASP A 785 8.13 -20.14 -15.67
N PHE A 786 9.21 -19.76 -14.98
CA PHE A 786 9.24 -19.71 -13.51
C PHE A 786 8.23 -18.71 -12.95
N ILE A 787 8.16 -17.50 -13.50
CA ILE A 787 7.21 -16.50 -13.01
C ILE A 787 5.77 -16.87 -13.36
N GLN A 788 5.54 -17.52 -14.51
CA GLN A 788 4.21 -18.01 -14.88
C GLN A 788 3.70 -19.07 -13.91
N GLN A 789 4.56 -20.03 -13.52
CA GLN A 789 4.23 -21.01 -12.48
C GLN A 789 3.87 -20.33 -11.15
N ARG A 790 4.63 -19.29 -10.76
CA ARG A 790 4.33 -18.51 -9.54
C ARG A 790 3.01 -17.75 -9.65
N PHE A 791 2.61 -17.25 -10.82
CA PHE A 791 1.28 -16.64 -10.99
C PHE A 791 0.17 -17.70 -10.94
N GLY A 792 0.42 -18.92 -11.43
CA GLY A 792 -0.53 -20.04 -11.31
C GLY A 792 -0.79 -20.48 -9.87
N GLN A 793 0.19 -20.35 -8.97
CA GLN A 793 0.10 -20.73 -7.54
C GLN A 793 -0.27 -19.56 -6.62
N ILE A 794 -1.12 -18.62 -7.06
CA ILE A 794 -1.54 -17.50 -6.21
C ILE A 794 -2.50 -17.95 -5.11
N SER A 795 -3.46 -18.83 -5.41
CA SER A 795 -4.41 -19.36 -4.43
C SER A 795 -3.73 -20.09 -3.29
N ASP A 796 -2.79 -20.98 -3.62
CA ASP A 796 -2.16 -21.88 -2.66
C ASP A 796 -1.24 -21.09 -1.71
N ASP A 797 -0.47 -20.13 -2.23
CA ASP A 797 0.37 -19.26 -1.39
C ASP A 797 -0.46 -18.35 -0.49
N PHE A 798 -1.64 -17.89 -0.93
CA PHE A 798 -2.52 -17.12 -0.07
C PHE A 798 -3.06 -17.96 1.09
N TYR A 799 -3.45 -19.21 0.84
CA TYR A 799 -3.89 -20.13 1.89
C TYR A 799 -2.75 -20.45 2.86
N ILE A 800 -1.56 -20.83 2.36
CA ILE A 800 -0.37 -21.13 3.19
C ILE A 800 -0.01 -19.93 4.07
N ARG A 801 -0.01 -18.72 3.51
CA ARG A 801 0.27 -17.49 4.29
C ARG A 801 -0.77 -17.23 5.35
N THR A 802 -2.05 -17.36 5.02
CA THR A 802 -3.12 -17.11 5.98
C THR A 802 -3.09 -18.12 7.12
N ALA A 803 -2.82 -19.39 6.82
CA ALA A 803 -2.61 -20.42 7.84
C ALA A 803 -1.41 -20.09 8.72
N HIS A 804 -0.27 -19.74 8.12
CA HIS A 804 0.95 -19.36 8.84
C HIS A 804 0.76 -18.09 9.72
N TRP A 805 -0.01 -17.13 9.23
CA TRP A 805 -0.38 -15.93 9.96
C TRP A 805 -1.26 -16.22 11.17
N ASN A 806 -2.20 -17.16 11.02
CA ASN A 806 -3.02 -17.63 12.14
C ASN A 806 -2.19 -18.41 13.15
N ASP A 807 -1.27 -19.27 12.69
CA ASP A 807 -0.32 -19.99 13.55
C ASP A 807 0.54 -19.01 14.37
N ALA A 808 1.09 -17.97 13.72
CA ALA A 808 1.83 -16.92 14.40
C ALA A 808 1.04 -16.26 15.54
N ILE A 809 -0.26 -16.03 15.36
CA ILE A 809 -1.13 -15.43 16.38
C ILE A 809 -1.48 -16.44 17.48
N GLN A 810 -1.74 -17.70 17.11
CA GLN A 810 -2.08 -18.78 18.05
C GLN A 810 -0.91 -19.18 18.95
N MET A 811 0.33 -18.95 18.52
CA MET A 811 1.53 -19.17 19.33
C MET A 811 1.76 -18.11 20.42
N MET A 812 1.01 -17.01 20.43
CA MET A 812 1.12 -16.00 21.49
C MET A 812 0.49 -16.51 22.79
N ASP A 813 1.04 -16.09 23.93
CA ASP A 813 0.47 -16.45 25.23
C ASP A 813 -0.94 -15.84 25.41
N ASP A 814 -1.86 -16.63 25.96
CA ASP A 814 -3.27 -16.27 26.20
C ASP A 814 -3.45 -15.36 27.45
N ASP A 815 -2.71 -14.27 27.53
CA ASP A 815 -2.76 -13.33 28.65
C ASP A 815 -2.91 -11.86 28.21
N ILE A 816 -3.44 -11.03 29.12
CA ILE A 816 -3.73 -9.62 28.85
C ILE A 816 -2.45 -8.82 28.59
N PHE A 817 -1.34 -9.18 29.26
CA PHE A 817 -0.09 -8.47 29.11
C PHE A 817 0.49 -8.69 27.72
N THR A 818 0.55 -9.95 27.27
CA THR A 818 0.96 -10.34 25.91
C THR A 818 0.03 -9.75 24.85
N SER A 819 -1.28 -9.72 25.09
CA SER A 819 -2.22 -9.05 24.17
C SER A 819 -1.92 -7.56 23.99
N LEU A 820 -1.55 -6.85 25.07
CA LEU A 820 -1.27 -5.41 25.04
C LEU A 820 0.14 -5.06 24.55
N PHE A 821 1.16 -5.78 25.02
CA PHE A 821 2.59 -5.48 24.83
C PHE A 821 3.32 -6.45 23.90
N GLY A 822 2.71 -7.58 23.53
CA GLY A 822 3.31 -8.61 22.69
C GLY A 822 4.29 -9.53 23.42
N MET A 823 4.82 -10.51 22.68
CA MET A 823 5.81 -11.50 23.12
C MET A 823 7.25 -10.94 23.22
N GLY A 824 7.44 -9.64 22.98
CA GLY A 824 8.75 -8.99 22.96
C GLY A 824 9.49 -9.09 21.61
N LEU A 825 10.52 -8.25 21.44
CA LEU A 825 11.22 -8.12 20.16
C LEU A 825 12.09 -9.35 19.86
N GLY A 826 12.02 -9.86 18.62
CA GLY A 826 12.90 -10.93 18.13
C GLY A 826 12.62 -12.31 18.71
N THR A 827 11.50 -12.53 19.40
CA THR A 827 11.17 -13.81 20.03
C THR A 827 10.53 -14.81 19.08
N TYR A 828 10.01 -14.36 17.93
CA TYR A 828 9.29 -15.21 16.97
C TYR A 828 9.99 -16.54 16.62
N PRO A 829 11.29 -16.57 16.22
CA PRO A 829 11.93 -17.84 15.88
C PRO A 829 12.01 -18.83 17.06
N LYS A 830 12.22 -18.31 18.28
CA LYS A 830 12.27 -19.11 19.50
C LYS A 830 10.88 -19.68 19.82
N THR A 831 9.84 -18.86 19.72
CA THR A 831 8.45 -19.31 19.95
C THR A 831 8.02 -20.33 18.89
N TYR A 832 8.33 -20.10 17.62
CA TYR A 832 8.06 -21.07 16.55
C TYR A 832 8.73 -22.41 16.81
N PHE A 833 10.00 -22.41 17.23
CA PHE A 833 10.71 -23.64 17.60
C PHE A 833 10.01 -24.44 18.72
N LEU A 834 9.37 -23.75 19.67
CA LEU A 834 8.77 -24.38 20.85
C LEU A 834 7.28 -24.74 20.69
N SER A 835 6.54 -23.99 19.87
CA SER A 835 5.06 -23.94 19.99
C SER A 835 4.31 -23.94 18.66
N ASN A 836 4.97 -24.10 17.50
CA ASN A 836 4.27 -24.10 16.20
C ASN A 836 3.24 -25.22 16.09
N SER A 837 2.08 -24.93 15.48
CA SER A 837 1.05 -25.94 15.17
C SER A 837 1.32 -26.68 13.85
N GLU A 838 2.31 -26.23 13.08
CA GLU A 838 2.71 -26.82 11.79
C GLU A 838 3.46 -28.16 11.95
N ASN A 839 3.78 -28.59 13.19
CA ASN A 839 4.56 -29.78 13.52
C ASN A 839 5.91 -29.87 12.77
N THR A 840 6.49 -28.72 12.45
CA THR A 840 7.83 -28.64 11.85
C THR A 840 8.86 -28.39 12.95
N ILE A 841 9.94 -29.16 12.95
CA ILE A 841 11.05 -28.98 13.89
C ILE A 841 12.23 -28.50 13.06
N PRO A 842 12.58 -27.20 13.10
CA PRO A 842 13.75 -26.73 12.37
C PRO A 842 15.02 -27.30 13.00
N ALA A 843 15.97 -27.74 12.16
CA ALA A 843 17.27 -28.15 12.67
C ALA A 843 17.96 -26.98 13.38
N THR A 844 18.81 -27.32 14.35
CA THR A 844 19.51 -26.32 15.16
C THR A 844 20.96 -26.74 15.39
N TYR A 845 21.75 -25.81 15.89
CA TYR A 845 23.16 -25.98 16.19
C TYR A 845 23.57 -25.22 17.45
N ALA A 846 24.68 -25.65 18.05
CA ALA A 846 25.29 -24.99 19.18
C ALA A 846 26.77 -25.36 19.27
N ILE A 847 27.57 -24.44 19.78
CA ILE A 847 28.93 -24.71 20.25
C ILE A 847 28.84 -25.18 21.70
N ILE A 848 29.41 -26.35 21.99
CA ILE A 848 29.41 -26.95 23.32
C ILE A 848 30.86 -27.20 23.75
N LYS A 849 31.12 -27.06 25.04
CA LYS A 849 32.42 -27.38 25.66
C LYS A 849 32.38 -28.79 26.24
N ASP A 850 33.36 -29.61 25.90
CA ASP A 850 33.57 -30.93 26.52
C ASP A 850 34.18 -30.77 27.93
N LYS A 851 34.31 -31.87 28.69
CA LYS A 851 34.91 -31.90 30.03
C LYS A 851 36.34 -31.32 30.06
N ASP A 852 37.07 -31.48 28.97
CA ASP A 852 38.43 -30.95 28.79
C ASP A 852 38.46 -29.48 28.31
N ASN A 853 37.31 -28.78 28.36
CA ASN A 853 37.14 -27.39 27.91
C ASN A 853 37.45 -27.17 26.41
N ASN A 854 37.35 -28.21 25.59
CA ASN A 854 37.46 -28.14 24.14
C ASN A 854 36.09 -27.85 23.52
N ASN A 855 36.03 -26.91 22.58
CA ASN A 855 34.81 -26.62 21.82
C ASN A 855 34.53 -27.71 20.78
N PHE A 856 33.25 -27.98 20.54
CA PHE A 856 32.78 -28.78 19.41
C PHE A 856 31.42 -28.26 18.93
N LEU A 857 31.14 -28.46 17.64
CA LEU A 857 29.86 -28.12 17.03
C LEU A 857 28.88 -29.28 17.21
N ARG A 858 27.72 -29.03 17.81
CA ARG A 858 26.60 -29.97 17.84
C ARG A 858 25.56 -29.60 16.79
N LEU A 859 25.12 -30.58 16.01
CA LEU A 859 24.10 -30.45 14.98
C LEU A 859 22.92 -31.39 15.29
N TRP A 860 21.75 -30.81 15.54
CA TRP A 860 20.51 -31.56 15.71
C TRP A 860 19.80 -31.75 14.38
N SER A 861 19.10 -32.87 14.25
CA SER A 861 18.21 -33.16 13.11
C SER A 861 16.97 -32.26 13.09
N GLY A 862 16.44 -31.98 11.90
CA GLY A 862 15.20 -31.22 11.69
C GLY A 862 15.06 -30.81 10.22
N ASP A 863 14.27 -29.77 9.93
CA ASP A 863 14.25 -29.13 8.61
C ASP A 863 15.64 -28.60 8.22
N SER A 864 15.91 -28.49 6.92
CA SER A 864 17.26 -28.27 6.41
C SER A 864 17.97 -27.03 7.00
N LEU A 865 19.12 -27.29 7.63
CA LEU A 865 20.08 -26.30 8.09
C LEU A 865 21.49 -26.72 7.69
N TYR A 866 22.21 -25.79 7.07
CA TYR A 866 23.57 -26.00 6.61
C TYR A 866 24.50 -25.04 7.34
N ILE A 867 25.51 -25.56 8.05
CA ILE A 867 26.61 -24.74 8.59
C ILE A 867 27.70 -24.66 7.54
N GLU A 868 27.98 -23.45 7.04
CA GLU A 868 28.77 -23.27 5.83
C GLU A 868 29.99 -22.38 6.04
N GLN A 869 31.03 -22.64 5.24
CA GLN A 869 32.20 -21.78 5.13
C GLN A 869 32.63 -21.67 3.67
N LYS A 870 33.05 -20.47 3.25
CA LYS A 870 33.64 -20.26 1.91
C LYS A 870 35.06 -20.80 1.88
N ILE A 871 35.35 -21.60 0.86
CA ILE A 871 36.67 -22.20 0.65
C ILE A 871 37.21 -21.87 -0.74
N ASP A 872 38.51 -21.72 -0.87
CA ASP A 872 39.16 -21.46 -2.16
C ASP A 872 39.80 -22.75 -2.69
N THR A 873 39.02 -23.52 -3.43
CA THR A 873 39.51 -24.76 -4.07
C THR A 873 40.04 -24.49 -5.47
N LYS A 874 41.01 -25.32 -5.88
CA LYS A 874 41.54 -25.40 -7.24
C LYS A 874 40.79 -26.46 -8.05
N LEU A 875 40.90 -26.33 -9.37
CA LEU A 875 40.31 -27.22 -10.35
C LEU A 875 40.89 -28.62 -10.35
N ASN A 876 40.04 -29.64 -10.54
CA ASN A 876 40.42 -31.05 -10.73
C ASN A 876 41.54 -31.47 -9.76
N SER A 877 41.43 -31.04 -8.50
CA SER A 877 42.48 -31.23 -7.51
C SER A 877 41.95 -32.12 -6.38
N LYS A 878 42.86 -32.95 -5.88
CA LYS A 878 42.55 -33.92 -4.84
C LYS A 878 42.81 -33.28 -3.48
N TYR A 879 41.81 -33.33 -2.62
CA TYR A 879 41.88 -32.88 -1.22
C TYR A 879 41.67 -34.06 -0.28
N ILE A 880 42.25 -33.98 0.90
CA ILE A 880 41.94 -34.91 1.99
C ILE A 880 40.98 -34.18 2.94
N LEU A 881 39.73 -34.63 2.98
CA LEU A 881 38.78 -34.21 4.01
C LEU A 881 38.98 -35.09 5.23
N SER A 882 39.35 -34.50 6.36
CA SER A 882 39.44 -35.18 7.65
C SER A 882 38.45 -34.57 8.62
N VAL A 883 37.58 -35.40 9.19
CA VAL A 883 36.58 -34.97 10.17
C VAL A 883 36.67 -35.87 11.40
N ASN A 884 36.68 -35.25 12.58
CA ASN A 884 36.55 -35.92 13.86
C ASN A 884 35.16 -35.65 14.41
N TYR A 885 34.32 -36.69 14.46
CA TYR A 885 32.91 -36.57 14.86
C TYR A 885 32.44 -37.77 15.66
N ARG A 886 31.34 -37.60 16.40
CA ARG A 886 30.63 -38.66 17.12
C ARG A 886 29.12 -38.51 16.96
N SER A 887 28.40 -39.58 17.29
CA SER A 887 26.94 -39.65 17.24
C SER A 887 26.40 -40.37 18.47
N ASP A 888 25.20 -39.97 18.89
CA ASP A 888 24.42 -40.60 19.95
C ASP A 888 23.72 -41.90 19.50
N THR A 889 23.58 -42.10 18.18
CA THR A 889 22.78 -43.16 17.55
C THR A 889 23.47 -43.75 16.30
N PRO A 890 24.46 -44.66 16.45
CA PRO A 890 25.10 -45.35 15.33
C PRO A 890 24.21 -46.48 14.75
N PRO A 891 24.33 -46.83 13.44
CA PRO A 891 25.21 -46.24 12.44
C PRO A 891 24.66 -44.94 11.87
N LEU A 892 25.50 -43.90 11.82
CA LEU A 892 25.09 -42.56 11.40
C LEU A 892 25.95 -42.02 10.26
N ILE A 893 25.32 -41.22 9.39
CA ILE A 893 25.94 -40.62 8.21
C ILE A 893 26.05 -39.10 8.42
N LEU A 894 27.26 -38.58 8.55
CA LEU A 894 27.50 -37.15 8.44
C LEU A 894 27.63 -36.80 6.95
N THR A 895 26.85 -35.81 6.50
CA THR A 895 26.90 -35.36 5.12
C THR A 895 27.67 -34.04 5.05
N VAL A 896 28.75 -34.04 4.27
CA VAL A 896 29.55 -32.85 3.96
C VAL A 896 29.41 -32.56 2.47
N SER A 897 29.03 -31.35 2.11
CA SER A 897 28.93 -30.95 0.71
C SER A 897 29.92 -29.85 0.36
N ILE A 898 30.45 -29.90 -0.86
CA ILE A 898 31.25 -28.83 -1.46
C ILE A 898 30.52 -28.42 -2.74
N CYS A 899 30.01 -27.20 -2.77
CA CYS A 899 29.16 -26.71 -3.85
C CYS A 899 29.59 -25.33 -4.34
N GLU A 900 29.36 -25.04 -5.62
CA GLU A 900 29.29 -23.67 -6.11
C GLU A 900 28.00 -23.03 -5.60
N LYS A 901 28.08 -22.26 -4.53
CA LYS A 901 26.90 -21.77 -3.79
C LYS A 901 26.99 -20.28 -3.53
N GLY A 902 25.93 -19.56 -3.91
CA GLY A 902 25.72 -18.16 -3.57
C GLY A 902 25.40 -18.00 -2.08
N LEU A 903 24.22 -17.47 -1.76
CA LEU A 903 23.71 -17.53 -0.38
C LEU A 903 22.87 -18.80 -0.14
N LEU A 904 21.82 -18.99 -0.95
CA LEU A 904 20.83 -20.07 -0.77
C LEU A 904 20.98 -21.21 -1.78
N TYR A 905 21.17 -20.88 -3.06
CA TYR A 905 21.14 -21.86 -4.15
C TYR A 905 22.52 -22.47 -4.42
N SER A 906 22.54 -23.80 -4.53
CA SER A 906 23.74 -24.60 -4.74
C SER A 906 23.77 -25.17 -6.15
N PHE A 907 24.93 -25.11 -6.80
CA PHE A 907 25.22 -25.65 -8.12
C PHE A 907 26.39 -26.61 -8.01
N ASP A 908 26.44 -27.59 -8.93
CA ASP A 908 27.58 -28.48 -9.13
C ASP A 908 28.15 -29.00 -7.80
N CYS A 909 27.32 -29.68 -7.02
CA CYS A 909 27.67 -30.12 -5.67
C CYS A 909 28.36 -31.47 -5.65
N ILE A 910 29.38 -31.58 -4.80
CA ILE A 910 30.01 -32.84 -4.42
C ILE A 910 29.58 -33.17 -3.00
N TRP A 911 28.82 -34.25 -2.87
CA TRP A 911 28.31 -34.73 -1.59
C TRP A 911 29.16 -35.91 -1.11
N GLN A 912 29.73 -35.78 0.09
CA GLN A 912 30.46 -36.84 0.76
C GLN A 912 29.70 -37.32 1.98
N LYS A 913 29.50 -38.63 2.06
CA LYS A 913 28.83 -39.30 3.16
C LYS A 913 29.88 -40.01 4.00
N LEU A 914 30.11 -39.49 5.21
CA LEU A 914 31.04 -40.07 6.16
C LEU A 914 30.26 -41.02 7.07
N HIS A 915 30.62 -42.30 7.02
CA HIS A 915 29.99 -43.35 7.82
C HIS A 915 30.73 -43.53 9.14
N GLN A 916 30.02 -43.41 10.25
CA GLN A 916 30.59 -43.74 11.56
C GLN A 916 30.49 -45.26 11.80
N PRO A 917 31.56 -45.94 12.24
CA PRO A 917 31.47 -47.33 12.71
C PRO A 917 30.59 -47.43 13.97
N SER A 918 30.11 -48.64 14.28
CA SER A 918 29.00 -48.97 15.20
C SER A 918 29.14 -48.55 16.68
N GLU A 919 30.14 -47.76 17.05
CA GLU A 919 30.45 -47.40 18.43
C GLU A 919 29.77 -46.08 18.84
N LYS A 920 28.93 -46.16 19.87
CA LYS A 920 28.15 -45.03 20.39
C LYS A 920 29.04 -44.06 21.19
N ASP A 921 28.83 -42.76 21.00
CA ASP A 921 29.46 -41.66 21.76
C ASP A 921 31.00 -41.59 21.74
N GLN A 922 31.68 -42.36 20.89
CA GLN A 922 33.13 -42.27 20.71
C GLN A 922 33.52 -41.31 19.59
N TRP A 923 34.56 -40.50 19.83
CA TRP A 923 35.16 -39.62 18.82
C TRP A 923 35.89 -40.47 17.78
N VAL A 924 35.41 -40.44 16.53
CA VAL A 924 36.03 -41.17 15.41
C VAL A 924 36.60 -40.18 14.41
N GLN A 925 37.87 -40.35 14.06
CA GLN A 925 38.50 -39.61 12.98
C GLN A 925 38.37 -40.38 11.66
N THR A 926 37.63 -39.79 10.72
CA THR A 926 37.47 -40.32 9.36
C THR A 926 38.17 -39.40 8.38
N SER A 927 38.92 -39.99 7.44
CA SER A 927 39.56 -39.26 6.34
C SER A 927 39.16 -39.84 4.99
N GLN A 928 38.73 -38.99 4.07
CA GLN A 928 38.36 -39.40 2.72
C GLN A 928 39.03 -38.49 1.68
N LEU A 929 39.51 -39.10 0.60
CA LEU A 929 40.04 -38.37 -0.54
C LEU A 929 38.87 -37.86 -1.40
N ILE A 930 38.82 -36.55 -1.61
CA ILE A 930 37.82 -35.86 -2.43
C ILE A 930 38.50 -35.34 -3.68
N ASP A 931 37.89 -35.57 -4.83
CA ASP A 931 38.22 -34.91 -6.07
C ASP A 931 37.19 -33.80 -6.31
N THR A 932 37.64 -32.55 -6.46
CA THR A 932 36.73 -31.42 -6.75
C THR A 932 36.08 -31.51 -8.13
N LYS A 933 36.45 -32.47 -8.99
CA LYS A 933 35.87 -32.63 -10.35
C LYS A 933 35.83 -31.25 -11.09
N PRO A 934 34.89 -30.91 -12.01
CA PRO A 934 34.91 -29.58 -12.62
C PRO A 934 34.37 -28.47 -11.71
N THR A 935 34.09 -28.72 -10.42
CA THR A 935 33.65 -27.64 -9.52
C THR A 935 34.78 -26.61 -9.38
N GLY A 936 34.47 -25.34 -9.66
CA GLY A 936 35.45 -24.28 -9.81
C GLY A 936 36.05 -24.13 -11.22
N SER A 937 35.41 -24.66 -12.27
CA SER A 937 35.94 -24.57 -13.65
C SER A 937 36.05 -23.13 -14.15
N ASN A 938 37.26 -22.75 -14.56
CA ASN A 938 37.59 -21.43 -15.07
C ASN A 938 38.56 -21.56 -16.25
N SER A 939 38.41 -20.65 -17.22
CA SER A 939 39.47 -20.34 -18.17
C SER A 939 40.57 -19.51 -17.49
N GLU A 940 41.83 -19.68 -17.88
CA GLU A 940 42.99 -18.95 -17.31
C GLU A 940 43.00 -17.44 -17.61
N THR A 941 42.01 -16.93 -18.35
CA THR A 941 41.89 -15.52 -18.67
C THR A 941 41.52 -14.69 -17.44
N PHE A 942 41.89 -13.40 -17.42
CA PHE A 942 41.48 -12.45 -16.37
C PHE A 942 39.96 -12.41 -16.17
N ILE A 943 39.19 -12.55 -17.26
CA ILE A 943 37.73 -12.64 -17.25
C ILE A 943 37.28 -13.95 -16.58
N GLY A 944 37.95 -15.07 -16.84
CA GLY A 944 37.69 -16.36 -16.18
C GLY A 944 37.89 -16.30 -14.66
N LYS A 945 38.93 -15.62 -14.17
CA LYS A 945 39.13 -15.41 -12.72
C LYS A 945 38.02 -14.58 -12.07
N LEU A 946 37.51 -13.57 -12.78
CA LEU A 946 36.37 -12.79 -12.33
C LEU A 946 35.09 -13.65 -12.33
N SER A 947 34.92 -14.56 -13.29
CA SER A 947 33.74 -15.43 -13.40
C SER A 947 33.70 -16.63 -12.43
N LYS A 948 34.58 -16.71 -11.42
CA LYS A 948 34.58 -17.82 -10.45
C LYS A 948 33.35 -17.73 -9.55
N ARG A 949 32.48 -18.74 -9.58
CA ARG A 949 31.41 -18.86 -8.58
C ARG A 949 32.01 -19.16 -7.21
N PRO A 950 31.48 -18.56 -6.13
CA PRO A 950 31.94 -18.86 -4.78
C PRO A 950 31.68 -20.33 -4.43
N ILE A 951 32.69 -20.98 -3.83
CA ILE A 951 32.61 -22.38 -3.40
C ILE A 951 32.46 -22.41 -1.89
N LYS A 952 31.52 -23.20 -1.41
CA LYS A 952 31.26 -23.39 0.02
C LYS A 952 31.34 -24.85 0.39
N ILE A 953 31.93 -25.12 1.55
CA ILE A 953 31.74 -26.38 2.26
C ILE A 953 30.58 -26.22 3.23
N ALA A 954 29.70 -27.22 3.31
CA ALA A 954 28.56 -27.21 4.21
C ALA A 954 28.46 -28.52 5.01
N LEU A 955 28.13 -28.39 6.29
CA LEU A 955 27.86 -29.47 7.22
C LEU A 955 26.36 -29.61 7.41
N TYR A 956 25.84 -30.83 7.24
CA TYR A 956 24.41 -31.11 7.25
C TYR A 956 24.09 -32.41 7.99
N ASN A 957 23.11 -32.34 8.90
CA ASN A 957 22.51 -33.51 9.56
C ASN A 957 21.14 -33.82 8.92
N GLY A 958 21.13 -34.76 7.97
CA GLY A 958 19.90 -35.19 7.29
C GLY A 958 19.20 -36.40 7.91
N ASN A 959 19.73 -36.95 9.00
CA ASN A 959 19.14 -38.13 9.64
C ASN A 959 18.10 -37.67 10.67
N LYS A 960 16.94 -38.31 10.72
CA LYS A 960 15.85 -37.93 11.66
C LYS A 960 16.17 -38.36 13.09
N ASN A 961 15.77 -37.53 14.06
CA ASN A 961 15.86 -37.78 15.51
C ASN A 961 17.28 -38.13 15.99
N THR A 962 18.24 -37.28 15.63
CA THR A 962 19.65 -37.65 15.56
C THR A 962 20.52 -36.46 15.92
N VAL A 963 21.63 -36.68 16.65
CA VAL A 963 22.56 -35.61 17.05
C VAL A 963 23.98 -35.97 16.60
N ILE A 964 24.64 -35.04 15.90
CA ILE A 964 26.02 -35.18 15.46
C ILE A 964 26.89 -34.14 16.16
N ASP A 965 27.94 -34.58 16.83
CA ASP A 965 28.96 -33.71 17.40
C ASP A 965 30.21 -33.74 16.52
N ILE A 966 30.74 -32.57 16.16
CA ILE A 966 31.91 -32.41 15.29
C ILE A 966 32.97 -31.63 16.05
N ARG A 967 34.11 -32.27 16.35
CA ARG A 967 35.22 -31.67 17.09
C ARG A 967 36.18 -30.92 16.19
N SER A 968 36.47 -31.47 15.02
CA SER A 968 37.38 -30.81 14.08
C SER A 968 37.10 -31.22 12.64
N ILE A 969 37.21 -30.27 11.72
CA ILE A 969 37.16 -30.49 10.28
C ILE A 969 38.38 -29.83 9.61
N LYS A 970 39.01 -30.57 8.68
CA LYS A 970 40.15 -30.11 7.89
C LYS A 970 39.96 -30.48 6.43
N LEU A 971 40.35 -29.57 5.53
CA LEU A 971 40.36 -29.82 4.09
C LEU A 971 41.75 -29.49 3.54
N ILE A 972 42.56 -30.53 3.36
CA ILE A 972 43.99 -30.38 3.10
C ILE A 972 44.28 -30.53 1.61
N ASP A 973 44.90 -29.52 0.99
CA ASP A 973 45.40 -29.57 -0.40
C ASP A 973 46.67 -30.44 -0.49
N SER A 974 47.03 -30.85 -1.70
CA SER A 974 48.31 -31.46 -2.10
C SER A 974 49.56 -30.79 -1.50
N SER A 975 49.50 -29.48 -1.21
CA SER A 975 50.58 -28.71 -0.56
C SER A 975 50.57 -28.78 0.97
N LYS A 976 49.74 -29.65 1.57
CA LYS A 976 49.53 -29.79 3.03
C LYS A 976 48.99 -28.54 3.73
N ILE A 977 48.37 -27.63 2.98
CA ILE A 977 47.70 -26.43 3.53
C ILE A 977 46.24 -26.79 3.82
N ASP A 978 45.78 -26.46 5.01
CA ASP A 978 44.36 -26.55 5.38
C ASP A 978 43.60 -25.33 4.85
N LEU A 979 42.50 -25.57 4.14
CA LEU A 979 41.65 -24.52 3.59
C LEU A 979 40.54 -24.09 4.55
N ILE A 980 40.27 -24.88 5.60
CA ILE A 980 39.27 -24.57 6.61
C ILE A 980 39.84 -23.59 7.63
N ARG A 981 39.08 -22.55 7.96
CA ARG A 981 39.40 -21.60 9.05
C ARG A 981 38.53 -21.91 10.25
N ASN A 982 39.09 -21.78 11.47
CA ASN A 982 38.37 -22.09 12.71
C ASN A 982 37.69 -23.49 12.64
N GLY A 983 38.42 -24.48 12.12
CA GLY A 983 37.91 -25.84 11.90
C GLY A 983 37.77 -26.66 13.18
N ASP A 984 38.31 -26.17 14.31
CA ASP A 984 38.20 -26.73 15.66
C ASP A 984 37.18 -25.97 16.54
N PHE A 985 36.53 -24.95 16.00
CA PHE A 985 35.52 -24.12 16.68
C PHE A 985 36.03 -23.43 17.95
N SER A 986 37.34 -23.21 18.09
CA SER A 986 37.94 -22.52 19.23
C SER A 986 37.52 -21.04 19.31
N GLU A 987 37.26 -20.40 18.17
CA GLU A 987 36.74 -19.02 18.05
C GLU A 987 35.21 -19.00 17.86
N GLY A 988 34.51 -20.02 18.38
CA GLY A 988 33.07 -20.17 18.24
C GLY A 988 32.67 -20.37 16.78
N LEU A 989 31.82 -19.50 16.24
CA LEU A 989 31.34 -19.55 14.85
C LEU A 989 31.98 -18.52 13.92
N ASP A 990 33.11 -17.92 14.31
CA ASP A 990 33.85 -17.08 13.38
C ASP A 990 34.21 -17.86 12.10
N HIS A 991 33.96 -17.24 10.94
CA HIS A 991 34.02 -17.82 9.59
C HIS A 991 32.96 -18.86 9.22
N TRP A 992 32.11 -19.29 10.14
CA TRP A 992 31.02 -20.22 9.89
C TRP A 992 29.69 -19.47 9.87
N PHE A 993 28.89 -19.69 8.83
CA PHE A 993 27.59 -19.03 8.67
C PHE A 993 26.55 -20.02 8.19
N PHE A 994 25.34 -19.96 8.75
CA PHE A 994 24.31 -20.93 8.44
C PHE A 994 23.36 -20.46 7.34
N SER A 995 22.71 -21.40 6.65
CA SER A 995 21.58 -21.14 5.76
C SER A 995 20.51 -22.22 5.89
N THR A 996 19.27 -21.89 5.51
CA THR A 996 18.12 -22.82 5.57
C THR A 996 17.32 -22.76 4.28
N ASP A 997 16.67 -23.88 3.90
CA ASP A 997 15.74 -23.87 2.77
C ASP A 997 14.32 -23.50 3.21
N ASN A 998 13.93 -23.88 4.45
CA ASN A 998 12.67 -23.47 5.04
C ASN A 998 12.80 -22.11 5.75
N HIS A 999 11.96 -21.17 5.33
CA HIS A 999 11.95 -19.78 5.75
C HIS A 999 10.76 -19.39 6.66
N LEU A 1000 9.79 -20.27 6.89
CA LEU A 1000 8.64 -20.01 7.79
C LEU A 1000 9.05 -19.94 9.27
N PRO A 1001 9.99 -20.78 9.76
CA PRO A 1001 10.40 -20.74 11.17
C PRO A 1001 11.05 -19.42 11.62
N TRP A 1002 11.49 -18.60 10.67
CA TRP A 1002 12.31 -17.42 10.95
C TRP A 1002 11.56 -16.10 10.78
N HIS A 1003 10.39 -16.13 10.15
CA HIS A 1003 9.70 -14.93 9.67
C HIS A 1003 8.18 -15.08 9.77
N SER A 1004 7.48 -14.12 10.38
CA SER A 1004 6.01 -14.08 10.39
C SER A 1004 5.38 -13.73 9.02
N LYS A 1005 6.19 -13.27 8.06
CA LYS A 1005 5.79 -12.93 6.67
C LYS A 1005 4.72 -11.84 6.55
N ASN A 1006 4.49 -11.02 7.57
CA ASN A 1006 3.62 -9.85 7.51
C ASN A 1006 4.00 -8.85 8.60
N ILE A 1007 4.22 -7.59 8.24
CA ILE A 1007 4.66 -6.54 9.16
C ILE A 1007 3.65 -6.25 10.27
N TRP A 1008 2.35 -6.33 9.99
CA TRP A 1008 1.31 -6.05 10.97
C TRP A 1008 1.20 -7.17 12.00
N ILE A 1009 1.36 -8.41 11.54
CA ILE A 1009 1.41 -9.59 12.41
C ILE A 1009 2.71 -9.59 13.21
N GLN A 1010 3.84 -9.21 12.60
CA GLN A 1010 5.09 -9.01 13.33
C GLN A 1010 4.92 -7.99 14.46
N ILE A 1011 4.32 -6.84 14.19
CA ILE A 1011 4.09 -5.81 15.22
C ILE A 1011 3.10 -6.30 16.28
N LEU A 1012 2.05 -7.02 15.90
CA LEU A 1012 1.12 -7.64 16.86
C LEU A 1012 1.86 -8.61 17.78
N PHE A 1013 2.62 -9.53 17.18
CA PHE A 1013 3.34 -10.57 17.87
C PHE A 1013 4.39 -9.99 18.82
N GLU A 1014 5.21 -9.05 18.35
CA GLU A 1014 6.32 -8.52 19.15
C GLU A 1014 5.94 -7.36 20.07
N GLN A 1015 4.88 -6.60 19.75
CA GLN A 1015 4.54 -5.34 20.43
C GLN A 1015 3.06 -5.21 20.88
N GLY A 1016 2.21 -6.19 20.57
CA GLY A 1016 0.82 -6.22 20.97
C GLY A 1016 -0.06 -5.14 20.31
N TRP A 1017 -1.30 -5.03 20.78
CA TRP A 1017 -2.26 -4.05 20.25
C TRP A 1017 -1.81 -2.60 20.44
N LEU A 1018 -1.08 -2.28 21.53
CA LEU A 1018 -0.53 -0.94 21.73
C LEU A 1018 0.51 -0.59 20.65
N GLY A 1019 1.34 -1.56 20.28
CA GLY A 1019 2.31 -1.44 19.19
C GLY A 1019 1.63 -1.09 17.86
N ILE A 1020 0.57 -1.83 17.51
CA ILE A 1020 -0.21 -1.58 16.29
C ILE A 1020 -0.79 -0.17 16.28
N ILE A 1021 -1.43 0.25 17.38
CA ILE A 1021 -2.12 1.55 17.47
C ILE A 1021 -1.11 2.70 17.29
N ILE A 1022 0.00 2.65 18.03
CA ILE A 1022 1.02 3.72 17.99
C ILE A 1022 1.72 3.74 16.63
N PHE A 1023 2.11 2.58 16.11
CA PHE A 1023 2.78 2.47 14.82
C PHE A 1023 1.86 2.93 13.68
N SER A 1024 0.58 2.51 13.68
CA SER A 1024 -0.41 3.00 12.72
C SER A 1024 -0.60 4.51 12.81
N GLY A 1025 -0.61 5.06 14.04
CA GLY A 1025 -0.63 6.49 14.28
C GLY A 1025 0.57 7.22 13.64
N LEU A 1026 1.78 6.68 13.79
CA LEU A 1026 3.00 7.22 13.15
C LEU A 1026 2.90 7.21 11.62
N VAL A 1027 2.45 6.11 11.03
CA VAL A 1027 2.31 5.95 9.58
C VAL A 1027 1.25 6.89 9.02
N VAL A 1028 0.06 6.94 9.63
CA VAL A 1028 -1.02 7.85 9.23
C VAL A 1028 -0.57 9.31 9.35
N TYR A 1029 0.15 9.65 10.42
CA TYR A 1029 0.70 11.00 10.59
C TYR A 1029 1.75 11.33 9.52
N ALA A 1030 2.69 10.41 9.21
CA ALA A 1030 3.69 10.60 8.15
C ALA A 1030 3.04 10.82 6.78
N CYS A 1031 2.10 9.94 6.40
CA CYS A 1031 1.40 10.04 5.13
C CYS A 1031 0.58 11.32 5.03
N SER A 1032 -0.16 11.68 6.08
CA SER A 1032 -0.98 12.91 6.09
C SER A 1032 -0.13 14.17 6.06
N HIS A 1033 0.99 14.22 6.80
CA HIS A 1033 1.91 15.34 6.79
C HIS A 1033 2.61 15.50 5.43
N GLN A 1034 3.09 14.40 4.83
CA GLN A 1034 3.70 14.46 3.49
C GLN A 1034 2.69 14.86 2.42
N PHE A 1035 1.45 14.39 2.52
CA PHE A 1035 0.39 14.81 1.61
C PHE A 1035 0.04 16.30 1.75
N GLU A 1036 0.09 16.85 2.96
CA GLU A 1036 -0.04 18.29 3.20
C GLU A 1036 1.12 19.06 2.54
N LEU A 1037 2.37 18.63 2.71
CA LEU A 1037 3.55 19.24 2.07
C LEU A 1037 3.52 19.10 0.54
N LEU A 1038 2.97 18.00 0.01
CA LEU A 1038 2.76 17.82 -1.42
C LEU A 1038 1.77 18.86 -1.97
N ARG A 1039 0.69 19.17 -1.23
CA ARG A 1039 -0.24 20.26 -1.58
C ARG A 1039 0.46 21.62 -1.58
N GLN A 1040 1.46 21.80 -0.72
CA GLN A 1040 2.35 22.97 -0.70
C GLN A 1040 3.42 22.95 -1.81
N LYS A 1041 3.35 21.98 -2.75
CA LYS A 1041 4.24 21.82 -3.93
C LYS A 1041 5.68 21.39 -3.61
N ASN A 1042 5.90 20.67 -2.51
CA ASN A 1042 7.19 20.05 -2.24
C ASN A 1042 7.34 18.76 -3.05
N SER A 1043 8.24 18.74 -4.04
CA SER A 1043 8.47 17.56 -4.90
C SER A 1043 9.16 16.41 -4.15
N TYR A 1044 9.95 16.68 -3.11
CA TYR A 1044 10.58 15.64 -2.29
C TYR A 1044 9.55 14.86 -1.48
N SER A 1045 8.43 15.48 -1.11
CA SER A 1045 7.33 14.80 -0.42
C SER A 1045 6.66 13.74 -1.28
N ALA A 1046 6.65 13.90 -2.61
CA ALA A 1046 6.20 12.85 -3.52
C ALA A 1046 7.07 11.59 -3.40
N ILE A 1047 8.40 11.77 -3.35
CA ILE A 1047 9.37 10.68 -3.23
C ILE A 1047 9.18 9.92 -1.93
N LEU A 1048 9.12 10.63 -0.80
CA LEU A 1048 8.96 10.01 0.52
C LEU A 1048 7.64 9.26 0.65
N LEU A 1049 6.53 9.86 0.18
CA LEU A 1049 5.22 9.24 0.24
C LEU A 1049 5.16 7.95 -0.59
N THR A 1050 5.70 7.97 -1.82
CA THR A 1050 5.80 6.78 -2.68
C THR A 1050 6.74 5.71 -2.10
N SER A 1051 7.86 6.13 -1.49
CA SER A 1051 8.81 5.21 -0.85
C SER A 1051 8.16 4.46 0.31
N LEU A 1052 7.49 5.19 1.22
CA LEU A 1052 6.77 4.60 2.36
C LEU A 1052 5.63 3.69 1.90
N THR A 1053 4.86 4.08 0.88
CA THR A 1053 3.73 3.24 0.42
C THR A 1053 4.21 1.89 -0.12
N GLY A 1054 5.28 1.87 -0.92
CA GLY A 1054 5.80 0.60 -1.41
C GLY A 1054 6.41 -0.28 -0.33
N PHE A 1055 7.08 0.31 0.68
CA PHE A 1055 7.54 -0.43 1.86
C PHE A 1055 6.39 -1.20 2.52
N PHE A 1056 5.24 -0.55 2.73
CA PHE A 1056 4.07 -1.20 3.32
C PHE A 1056 3.40 -2.23 2.41
N ILE A 1057 3.36 -2.00 1.09
CA ILE A 1057 2.80 -2.97 0.14
C ILE A 1057 3.62 -4.27 0.14
N VAL A 1058 4.95 -4.19 0.20
CA VAL A 1058 5.76 -5.42 0.36
C VAL A 1058 5.61 -5.98 1.77
N GLY A 1059 5.48 -5.13 2.79
CA GLY A 1059 5.28 -5.52 4.18
C GLY A 1059 3.99 -6.30 4.46
N THR A 1060 3.00 -6.32 3.57
CA THR A 1060 1.82 -7.20 3.73
C THR A 1060 2.15 -8.68 3.51
N VAL A 1061 3.23 -8.98 2.80
CA VAL A 1061 3.66 -10.34 2.44
C VAL A 1061 5.08 -10.68 2.91
N ALA A 1062 5.70 -9.78 3.69
CA ALA A 1062 7.02 -9.94 4.27
C ALA A 1062 7.11 -9.27 5.65
N SER A 1063 8.07 -9.70 6.47
CA SER A 1063 8.40 -9.14 7.79
C SER A 1063 9.73 -8.35 7.72
N PRO A 1064 9.74 -7.12 7.17
CA PRO A 1064 10.98 -6.40 6.88
C PRO A 1064 11.76 -5.99 8.14
N PHE A 1065 11.10 -5.92 9.30
CA PHE A 1065 11.74 -5.48 10.55
C PHE A 1065 12.64 -6.54 11.19
N ASP A 1066 12.61 -7.79 10.70
CA ASP A 1066 13.57 -8.84 11.10
C ASP A 1066 15.02 -8.49 10.73
N ALA A 1067 15.21 -7.60 9.74
CA ALA A 1067 16.51 -7.06 9.36
C ALA A 1067 16.67 -5.61 9.86
N SER A 1068 17.50 -5.44 10.90
CA SER A 1068 17.76 -4.14 11.52
C SER A 1068 18.27 -3.06 10.56
N ARG A 1069 18.96 -3.42 9.46
CA ARG A 1069 19.36 -2.46 8.43
C ARG A 1069 18.19 -1.91 7.62
N ILE A 1070 17.20 -2.75 7.30
CA ILE A 1070 15.97 -2.32 6.64
C ILE A 1070 15.14 -1.46 7.61
N THR A 1071 15.07 -1.85 8.87
CA THR A 1071 14.45 -1.06 9.96
C THR A 1071 15.09 0.32 10.07
N LEU A 1072 16.43 0.42 10.08
CA LEU A 1072 17.15 1.69 10.10
C LEU A 1072 16.79 2.57 8.90
N LEU A 1073 16.82 2.02 7.68
CA LEU A 1073 16.47 2.76 6.46
C LEU A 1073 15.02 3.30 6.52
N PHE A 1074 14.08 2.49 7.01
CA PHE A 1074 12.70 2.90 7.20
C PHE A 1074 12.59 4.07 8.18
N PHE A 1075 13.18 3.97 9.37
CA PHE A 1075 13.10 5.04 10.37
C PHE A 1075 13.84 6.32 9.95
N LEU A 1076 14.98 6.21 9.26
CA LEU A 1076 15.63 7.39 8.68
C LEU A 1076 14.70 8.08 7.65
N THR A 1077 14.10 7.30 6.75
CA THR A 1077 13.13 7.81 5.76
C THR A 1077 11.93 8.47 6.45
N LEU A 1078 11.44 7.86 7.54
CA LEU A 1078 10.36 8.39 8.37
C LEU A 1078 10.77 9.72 9.05
N PHE A 1079 11.97 9.84 9.60
CA PHE A 1079 12.45 11.09 10.19
C PHE A 1079 12.59 12.21 9.15
N PHE A 1080 13.07 11.89 7.95
CA PHE A 1080 13.07 12.84 6.83
C PHE A 1080 11.64 13.28 6.43
N SER A 1081 10.64 12.42 6.67
CA SER A 1081 9.22 12.75 6.49
C SER A 1081 8.64 13.62 7.61
N PHE A 1082 9.30 13.77 8.75
CA PHE A 1082 8.83 14.64 9.85
C PHE A 1082 9.54 15.99 9.92
N LEU A 1083 10.67 16.16 9.22
CA LEU A 1083 11.39 17.43 9.16
C LEU A 1083 10.51 18.55 8.57
N SER A 1084 10.16 19.51 9.44
CA SER A 1084 9.39 20.70 9.09
C SER A 1084 10.21 21.99 9.34
N THR A 1085 10.11 22.96 8.43
CA THR A 1085 10.81 24.26 8.53
C THR A 1085 10.05 25.28 9.36
N GLU A 1086 8.81 25.01 9.72
CA GLU A 1086 7.97 25.93 10.48
C GLU A 1086 8.20 25.71 11.98
N LYS A 1087 8.97 26.62 12.59
CA LYS A 1087 8.81 26.93 14.02
C LYS A 1087 7.37 27.40 14.22
N THR A 1088 6.47 26.51 14.62
CA THR A 1088 5.28 26.92 15.35
C THR A 1088 5.73 27.31 16.74
N ILE A 1089 6.00 28.61 16.91
CA ILE A 1089 6.03 29.25 18.24
C ILE A 1089 4.63 29.13 18.83
#